data_AF-M5U5L2-F1
#
_entry.id   AF-M5U5L2-F1
#
_cell.length_a   1.000
_cell.length_b   1.000
_cell.length_c   1.000
_cell.angle_alpha   90.00
_cell.angle_beta   90.00
_cell.angle_gamma   90.00
#
_symmetry.space_group_name_H-M   'P 1'
#
loop_
_entity.id
_entity.type
_entity.pdbx_description
1 polymer ?
#
loop_
_entity_poly.entity_id
_entity_poly.type
_entity_poly.pdbx_seq_one_letter_code
_entity_poly.pdbx_strand_id
1 'polypeptide(L)'
;MKQHPMKLSGFVLSAILSLPTAVVVWQVAVDAGGPYGNRERPQPTRLGGAGRLASAPVENKEDDLLASPSDDLLGGNDLLGGNDLLGGDDLLSGEDDLLGGDDLLTGGDDLLGGGDDLLGGGEQQDDVDPLAGLGAKEKIKQPDPKSPAKKDDGVDPHIGLWTEGVYPSAESCRACHPKHYEEWSVSSHAYASVSPMFHRFEQTITELTEGTVGSFCMRCHSPVATQLEIPRTVSMLDQPAVAREGVTCVACHRINEHYGRSNGDRRIEPGDIHAPVGRGGNGQALYAALAEAKKHKLKTDPSQTGPGQKIHNGSYFFEPLTKTDICVSCHQVAVHPGIWLEVVHGQYRAGPAAKRGVTCQDCHMGAVPGKALGYEHCHVAELSGKPYGEPKKHSNHTFWGPGYSIAHPGIFPHNPKARKYSPRDWLVFDDRAGWGTKEFEDNVPPGMVFPDPWKEVDDRIDARKIIEENLAKVHAKRGVAAMTLEAGAQVSDPIFYTTPQLGRPLKIGYRVDNVSDGHNLPTGSLGAQPQLWLNAALIDPSGRRVWETGYLDTNADLADMNSVDVATGRVPRDKQLFNLQTKFLINNAHGTDREAALPLNFSIDQLVFLRPGAVPVSVLNHPPRIRMEAHSIAPLDHRVAKYTIPASAFGMPGTYRLSVRMRSRTEPMYFMRMVGATPDMMRRMNENMIDICRSSFTFEVR
;
A
#
# COMPACT_ATOMS: atom_id res chain seq x y z
N MET A 1 73.87 45.43 -42.87
CA MET A 1 74.65 44.85 -41.75
C MET A 1 74.62 45.85 -40.59
N LYS A 2 74.34 45.48 -39.32
CA LYS A 2 73.93 44.18 -38.74
C LYS A 2 72.54 44.23 -38.04
N GLN A 3 72.39 43.64 -36.85
CA GLN A 3 71.32 42.69 -36.44
C GLN A 3 71.37 42.46 -34.91
N HIS A 4 70.39 41.96 -34.14
CA HIS A 4 68.96 41.60 -34.34
C HIS A 4 68.22 41.73 -32.96
N PRO A 5 66.87 41.88 -32.88
CA PRO A 5 66.10 42.00 -31.62
C PRO A 5 64.92 41.00 -31.42
N MET A 6 64.12 41.18 -30.34
CA MET A 6 62.73 40.67 -30.06
C MET A 6 62.55 39.23 -29.47
N LYS A 7 61.46 38.83 -28.75
CA LYS A 7 60.41 39.51 -27.90
C LYS A 7 59.52 38.51 -27.08
N LEU A 8 59.03 38.95 -25.90
CA LEU A 8 57.71 38.77 -25.21
C LEU A 8 56.97 37.41 -24.91
N SER A 9 56.38 37.36 -23.69
CA SER A 9 55.03 36.85 -23.25
C SER A 9 54.68 35.35 -23.31
N GLY A 10 53.71 34.79 -22.54
CA GLY A 10 52.83 35.26 -21.43
C GLY A 10 51.67 34.23 -21.20
N PHE A 11 51.42 33.69 -19.99
CA PHE A 11 50.62 34.18 -18.83
C PHE A 11 49.08 34.21 -19.01
N VAL A 12 48.34 33.88 -17.92
CA VAL A 12 46.86 33.95 -17.73
C VAL A 12 46.08 32.84 -18.47
N LEU A 13 45.26 31.99 -17.83
CA LEU A 13 45.03 31.60 -16.41
C LEU A 13 44.55 30.10 -16.44
N SER A 14 43.87 29.41 -15.52
CA SER A 14 43.09 29.69 -14.28
C SER A 14 43.41 28.64 -13.20
N ALA A 15 43.02 28.88 -11.94
CA ALA A 15 43.17 27.94 -10.82
C ALA A 15 41.88 27.80 -9.99
N ILE A 16 41.62 26.60 -9.49
CA ILE A 16 40.66 26.35 -8.40
C ILE A 16 41.47 26.25 -7.11
N LEU A 17 41.12 27.04 -6.09
CA LEU A 17 41.83 26.99 -4.80
C LEU A 17 41.45 25.75 -3.99
N SER A 18 42.46 25.08 -3.47
CA SER A 18 42.35 24.17 -2.34
C SER A 18 42.29 24.96 -1.03
N LEU A 19 41.47 24.51 -0.07
CA LEU A 19 41.80 24.54 1.35
C LEU A 19 41.37 23.21 2.00
N PRO A 20 42.08 22.73 3.04
CA PRO A 20 42.01 21.33 3.46
C PRO A 20 41.01 21.06 4.60
N THR A 21 40.37 19.90 4.57
CA THR A 21 39.68 19.30 5.72
C THR A 21 40.66 18.51 6.59
N ALA A 22 41.01 19.07 7.75
CA ALA A 22 41.74 18.33 8.77
C ALA A 22 40.82 17.32 9.48
N VAL A 23 41.28 16.08 9.66
CA VAL A 23 40.59 15.08 10.48
C VAL A 23 40.84 15.38 11.95
N VAL A 24 39.78 15.65 12.71
CA VAL A 24 39.83 15.78 14.17
C VAL A 24 38.90 14.71 14.76
N VAL A 25 39.47 13.76 15.49
CA VAL A 25 38.70 12.79 16.28
C VAL A 25 38.21 13.47 17.55
N TRP A 26 36.92 13.32 17.85
CA TRP A 26 36.37 13.59 19.18
C TRP A 26 35.45 12.46 19.62
N GLN A 27 35.62 12.02 20.86
CA GLN A 27 34.89 10.91 21.44
C GLN A 27 34.07 11.40 22.63
N VAL A 28 32.75 11.37 22.47
CA VAL A 28 31.74 11.69 23.49
C VAL A 28 30.72 10.56 23.36
N ALA A 29 30.79 9.55 24.22
CA ALA A 29 30.09 9.48 25.50
C ALA A 29 28.57 9.42 25.32
N VAL A 30 27.98 8.27 25.69
CA VAL A 30 26.55 8.02 25.63
C VAL A 30 25.93 8.52 26.92
N ASP A 31 24.98 9.46 26.82
CA ASP A 31 24.09 9.83 27.92
C ASP A 31 22.63 9.67 27.48
N ALA A 32 21.81 9.06 28.33
CA ALA A 32 20.40 8.81 28.08
C ALA A 32 19.54 9.79 28.89
N GLY A 33 18.63 10.52 28.24
CA GLY A 33 17.77 11.49 28.92
C GLY A 33 16.48 11.78 28.13
N GLY A 34 15.37 11.20 28.59
CA GLY A 34 14.02 11.53 28.10
C GLY A 34 13.43 12.75 28.85
N PRO A 35 12.48 13.50 28.25
CA PRO A 35 12.00 14.77 28.79
C PRO A 35 10.88 14.64 29.85
N TYR A 36 11.00 13.71 30.79
CA TYR A 36 10.10 13.61 31.97
C TYR A 36 10.88 13.28 33.25
N GLY A 37 11.32 14.33 33.95
CA GLY A 37 11.95 14.25 35.27
C GLY A 37 11.14 15.02 36.31
N ASN A 38 10.78 14.37 37.42
CA ASN A 38 10.02 14.98 38.51
C ASN A 38 10.75 16.19 39.12
N ARG A 39 9.98 17.23 39.48
CA ARG A 39 10.28 18.11 40.61
C ARG A 39 9.15 18.05 41.62
N GLU A 40 9.52 18.21 42.89
CA GLU A 40 8.68 17.84 44.03
C GLU A 40 7.53 18.82 44.28
N ARG A 41 6.48 18.34 44.97
CA ARG A 41 5.24 19.09 45.20
C ARG A 41 5.36 20.03 46.41
N PRO A 42 5.02 21.32 46.29
CA PRO A 42 4.42 22.08 47.38
C PRO A 42 3.00 21.53 47.67
N GLN A 43 2.56 21.51 48.93
CA GLN A 43 1.19 21.11 49.27
C GLN A 43 0.18 22.24 49.04
N PRO A 44 -1.10 21.92 48.71
CA PRO A 44 -2.15 22.93 48.55
C PRO A 44 -2.77 23.33 49.90
N THR A 45 -2.64 24.60 50.28
CA THR A 45 -3.36 25.17 51.44
C THR A 45 -4.83 25.42 51.10
N ARG A 46 -5.75 24.73 51.78
CA ARG A 46 -7.19 25.07 51.79
C ARG A 46 -7.50 26.10 52.88
N LEU A 47 -8.15 27.19 52.47
CA LEU A 47 -9.08 28.10 53.17
C LEU A 47 -9.76 28.90 52.02
N GLY A 48 -11.05 29.24 51.98
CA GLY A 48 -11.92 29.73 53.04
C GLY A 48 -11.80 31.26 53.10
N GLY A 49 -12.81 32.09 52.81
CA GLY A 49 -14.17 31.85 52.31
C GLY A 49 -15.05 33.10 52.45
N ALA A 50 -16.20 33.12 51.76
CA ALA A 50 -17.28 34.13 51.84
C ALA A 50 -16.99 35.58 51.34
N GLY A 51 -18.00 36.15 50.66
CA GLY A 51 -18.05 37.54 50.20
C GLY A 51 -19.33 37.80 49.38
N ARG A 52 -20.33 38.45 49.98
CA ARG A 52 -21.62 38.80 49.35
C ARG A 52 -21.70 40.31 49.07
N LEU A 53 -22.59 40.68 48.13
CA LEU A 53 -23.26 41.96 47.81
C LEU A 53 -23.15 42.19 46.27
N ALA A 54 -24.19 42.33 45.43
CA ALA A 54 -25.61 42.74 45.49
C ALA A 54 -25.89 44.20 45.10
N SER A 55 -27.00 44.39 44.36
CA SER A 55 -27.60 45.66 43.89
C SER A 55 -27.05 46.30 42.59
N ALA A 56 -27.95 46.97 41.85
CA ALA A 56 -27.75 47.77 40.63
C ALA A 56 -28.48 49.14 40.85
N PRO A 57 -29.07 49.91 39.89
CA PRO A 57 -29.07 49.88 38.40
C PRO A 57 -29.02 51.31 37.71
N VAL A 58 -29.44 51.39 36.43
CA VAL A 58 -30.00 52.55 35.66
C VAL A 58 -29.09 53.71 35.19
N GLU A 59 -29.00 53.96 33.87
CA GLU A 59 -29.70 55.09 33.19
C GLU A 59 -29.74 54.97 31.65
N ASN A 60 -30.75 55.61 31.04
CA ASN A 60 -31.15 55.48 29.62
C ASN A 60 -30.65 56.65 28.75
N LYS A 61 -30.74 56.48 27.42
CA LYS A 61 -31.48 57.44 26.59
C LYS A 61 -32.09 56.78 25.35
N GLU A 62 -33.26 57.29 24.96
CA GLU A 62 -34.19 56.72 23.97
C GLU A 62 -34.40 57.67 22.78
N ASP A 63 -35.21 57.21 21.82
CA ASP A 63 -36.09 57.91 20.86
C ASP A 63 -36.02 57.18 19.49
N ASP A 64 -37.02 56.40 19.05
CA ASP A 64 -38.39 56.74 18.57
C ASP A 64 -38.42 57.33 17.13
N LEU A 65 -39.33 56.99 16.19
CA LEU A 65 -40.47 56.05 16.17
C LEU A 65 -40.85 55.62 14.72
N LEU A 66 -41.76 54.63 14.65
CA LEU A 66 -42.59 54.12 13.52
C LEU A 66 -42.83 55.02 12.27
N ALA A 67 -42.83 54.40 11.08
CA ALA A 67 -43.90 54.57 10.06
C ALA A 67 -43.87 53.52 8.92
N SER A 68 -45.06 53.14 8.45
CA SER A 68 -45.41 52.49 7.15
C SER A 68 -46.64 53.26 6.61
N PRO A 69 -47.17 53.10 5.35
CA PRO A 69 -47.06 51.95 4.44
C PRO A 69 -47.06 52.34 2.91
N SER A 70 -47.71 51.50 2.09
CA SER A 70 -48.36 51.71 0.76
C SER A 70 -47.59 51.58 -0.57
N ASP A 71 -48.10 50.62 -1.37
CA ASP A 71 -48.50 50.66 -2.79
C ASP A 71 -47.48 50.52 -3.95
N ASP A 72 -47.51 49.32 -4.55
CA ASP A 72 -47.65 48.97 -6.00
C ASP A 72 -47.14 49.92 -7.11
N LEU A 73 -46.35 49.36 -8.06
CA LEU A 73 -46.89 48.90 -9.37
C LEU A 73 -45.84 48.23 -10.30
N LEU A 74 -46.03 46.93 -10.52
CA LEU A 74 -45.86 46.10 -11.74
C LEU A 74 -44.74 46.36 -12.80
N GLY A 75 -44.04 45.27 -13.16
CA GLY A 75 -43.51 45.00 -14.51
C GLY A 75 -42.09 44.41 -14.55
N GLY A 76 -41.85 43.16 -14.99
CA GLY A 76 -42.76 42.11 -15.47
C GLY A 76 -42.00 40.83 -15.86
N ASN A 77 -42.74 39.82 -16.34
CA ASN A 77 -42.28 38.50 -16.86
C ASN A 77 -41.86 37.45 -15.79
N ASP A 78 -42.87 36.71 -15.33
CA ASP A 78 -43.04 35.23 -15.44
C ASP A 78 -41.94 34.27 -14.91
N LEU A 79 -42.19 33.31 -14.00
CA LEU A 79 -43.34 32.38 -13.77
C LEU A 79 -43.46 31.30 -14.89
N LEU A 80 -43.83 30.04 -14.64
CA LEU A 80 -43.93 29.22 -13.42
C LEU A 80 -43.77 27.73 -13.81
N GLY A 81 -43.77 26.81 -12.84
CA GLY A 81 -43.81 25.36 -13.10
C GLY A 81 -45.20 24.81 -13.45
N GLY A 82 -45.27 23.58 -13.98
CA GLY A 82 -46.50 22.88 -14.30
C GLY A 82 -46.29 21.36 -14.44
N ASN A 83 -47.36 20.59 -14.22
CA ASN A 83 -47.37 19.14 -14.03
C ASN A 83 -48.10 18.37 -15.16
N ASP A 84 -47.82 17.06 -15.23
CA ASP A 84 -48.73 15.96 -15.64
C ASP A 84 -49.23 15.83 -17.10
N LEU A 85 -49.97 14.72 -17.32
CA LEU A 85 -50.43 14.07 -18.57
C LEU A 85 -49.45 12.98 -19.09
N LEU A 86 -49.86 11.74 -19.38
CA LEU A 86 -51.19 11.13 -19.56
C LEU A 86 -51.34 9.79 -18.80
N GLY A 87 -52.59 9.35 -18.60
CA GLY A 87 -52.96 7.97 -18.22
C GLY A 87 -53.95 7.34 -19.22
N GLY A 88 -54.24 6.05 -19.05
CA GLY A 88 -55.23 5.30 -19.84
C GLY A 88 -55.16 3.79 -19.62
N ASP A 89 -56.26 3.20 -19.14
CA ASP A 89 -56.43 1.76 -18.83
C ASP A 89 -56.75 0.94 -20.12
N ASP A 90 -56.76 -0.41 -20.18
CA ASP A 90 -57.71 -1.30 -19.47
C ASP A 90 -57.44 -2.83 -19.72
N LEU A 91 -58.07 -3.70 -18.91
CA LEU A 91 -58.35 -5.15 -19.02
C LEU A 91 -57.25 -6.27 -19.09
N LEU A 92 -57.22 -7.11 -18.02
CA LEU A 92 -57.24 -8.61 -17.98
C LEU A 92 -56.09 -9.43 -18.63
N SER A 93 -55.55 -10.55 -18.11
CA SER A 93 -55.97 -11.55 -17.08
C SER A 93 -54.83 -12.54 -16.72
N GLY A 94 -54.92 -13.25 -15.59
CA GLY A 94 -54.05 -14.39 -15.17
C GLY A 94 -52.78 -13.97 -14.38
N GLU A 95 -52.68 -14.13 -13.06
CA GLU A 95 -52.58 -15.36 -12.22
C GLU A 95 -51.18 -16.01 -12.21
N ASP A 96 -50.35 -15.71 -11.18
CA ASP A 96 -49.87 -16.70 -10.19
C ASP A 96 -49.10 -16.04 -9.02
N ASP A 97 -49.33 -16.56 -7.82
CA ASP A 97 -49.12 -16.01 -6.45
C ASP A 97 -47.68 -15.61 -6.00
N LEU A 98 -47.55 -14.47 -5.29
CA LEU A 98 -47.38 -14.28 -3.81
C LEU A 98 -46.14 -14.95 -3.17
N LEU A 99 -45.20 -14.24 -2.52
CA LEU A 99 -45.29 -13.33 -1.36
C LEU A 99 -45.84 -13.96 -0.07
N GLY A 100 -44.96 -14.17 0.91
CA GLY A 100 -45.30 -14.43 2.31
C GLY A 100 -44.42 -13.57 3.22
N GLY A 101 -45.01 -13.04 4.29
CA GLY A 101 -44.36 -12.11 5.23
C GLY A 101 -44.54 -12.50 6.69
N ASP A 102 -44.12 -11.60 7.57
CA ASP A 102 -44.04 -11.68 9.03
C ASP A 102 -45.13 -12.50 9.76
N ASP A 103 -44.70 -13.27 10.77
CA ASP A 103 -45.50 -13.55 11.97
C ASP A 103 -44.59 -13.54 13.21
N LEU A 104 -45.04 -12.87 14.28
CA LEU A 104 -44.31 -12.71 15.54
C LEU A 104 -45.30 -12.28 16.65
N LEU A 105 -45.37 -13.08 17.73
CA LEU A 105 -46.12 -12.87 18.99
C LEU A 105 -47.63 -13.23 19.04
N THR A 106 -47.93 -14.52 19.19
CA THR A 106 -48.84 -15.03 20.26
C THR A 106 -48.28 -16.36 20.78
N GLY A 107 -48.40 -16.77 22.05
CA GLY A 107 -48.85 -16.10 23.28
C GLY A 107 -48.71 -17.05 24.50
N GLY A 108 -48.83 -16.54 25.74
CA GLY A 108 -48.69 -17.31 27.00
C GLY A 108 -47.28 -17.20 27.60
N ASP A 109 -46.98 -16.38 28.60
CA ASP A 109 -47.55 -16.25 29.97
C ASP A 109 -47.22 -17.44 30.89
N ASP A 110 -46.14 -17.29 31.68
CA ASP A 110 -46.19 -17.47 33.14
C ASP A 110 -44.99 -16.79 33.84
N LEU A 111 -45.06 -16.67 35.17
CA LEU A 111 -43.98 -16.27 36.10
C LEU A 111 -43.50 -14.80 36.07
N LEU A 112 -44.33 -13.89 36.58
CA LEU A 112 -43.86 -12.72 37.32
C LEU A 112 -44.29 -12.79 38.80
N GLY A 113 -43.31 -12.70 39.70
CA GLY A 113 -43.50 -12.64 41.14
C GLY A 113 -42.48 -13.51 41.90
N GLY A 114 -41.78 -13.03 42.93
CA GLY A 114 -41.72 -11.67 43.46
C GLY A 114 -41.34 -11.65 44.95
N GLY A 115 -40.71 -10.56 45.40
CA GLY A 115 -40.34 -10.34 46.80
C GLY A 115 -38.82 -10.35 47.04
N ASP A 116 -38.39 -9.45 47.93
CA ASP A 116 -37.05 -9.46 48.52
C ASP A 116 -36.85 -10.69 49.43
N ASP A 117 -35.59 -11.08 49.64
CA ASP A 117 -35.08 -10.98 51.01
C ASP A 117 -33.57 -10.67 51.02
N LEU A 118 -33.11 -10.05 52.12
CA LEU A 118 -31.74 -9.57 52.29
C LEU A 118 -31.15 -10.14 53.59
N LEU A 119 -29.98 -10.79 53.46
CA LEU A 119 -29.08 -11.23 54.54
C LEU A 119 -29.54 -12.45 55.39
N GLY A 120 -28.90 -13.61 55.19
CA GLY A 120 -28.94 -14.68 56.20
C GLY A 120 -28.34 -16.03 55.79
N GLY A 121 -27.14 -16.36 56.30
CA GLY A 121 -26.60 -17.74 56.28
C GLY A 121 -25.22 -17.91 55.62
N GLY A 122 -24.40 -18.80 56.20
CA GLY A 122 -23.19 -19.35 55.56
C GLY A 122 -23.53 -20.55 54.64
N GLU A 123 -22.57 -21.32 54.13
CA GLU A 123 -21.16 -21.44 54.55
C GLU A 123 -20.16 -21.43 53.36
N GLN A 124 -18.90 -21.70 53.63
CA GLN A 124 -17.73 -21.40 52.80
C GLN A 124 -17.24 -22.64 52.01
N GLN A 125 -17.25 -22.58 50.67
CA GLN A 125 -16.45 -23.51 49.85
C GLN A 125 -16.03 -22.94 48.47
N ASP A 126 -14.78 -22.49 48.42
CA ASP A 126 -13.80 -22.41 47.31
C ASP A 126 -14.23 -22.06 45.87
N ASP A 127 -13.63 -20.98 45.35
CA ASP A 127 -13.72 -20.55 43.94
C ASP A 127 -13.20 -21.62 42.96
N VAL A 128 -14.05 -22.02 42.01
CA VAL A 128 -13.67 -22.91 40.90
C VAL A 128 -13.57 -22.11 39.60
N ASP A 129 -12.36 -21.76 39.19
CA ASP A 129 -12.10 -21.12 37.89
C ASP A 129 -12.52 -22.06 36.73
N PRO A 130 -13.50 -21.68 35.89
CA PRO A 130 -13.95 -22.50 34.77
C PRO A 130 -12.88 -22.69 33.66
N LEU A 131 -11.76 -21.96 33.71
CA LEU A 131 -10.65 -22.09 32.76
C LEU A 131 -9.58 -23.09 33.20
N ALA A 132 -9.64 -23.63 34.42
CA ALA A 132 -8.61 -24.49 35.02
C ALA A 132 -8.30 -25.81 34.25
N GLY A 133 -9.11 -26.16 33.25
CA GLY A 133 -8.89 -27.31 32.36
C GLY A 133 -8.02 -27.04 31.11
N LEU A 134 -7.75 -25.78 30.75
CA LEU A 134 -7.11 -25.41 29.48
C LEU A 134 -5.62 -25.09 29.63
N GLY A 135 -4.81 -26.14 29.78
CA GLY A 135 -3.35 -26.04 29.78
C GLY A 135 -2.67 -27.37 29.43
N ALA A 136 -1.52 -27.31 28.77
CA ALA A 136 -0.71 -28.49 28.48
C ALA A 136 -0.23 -29.15 29.79
N LYS A 137 -0.49 -30.46 29.95
CA LYS A 137 -0.24 -31.17 31.22
C LYS A 137 1.23 -31.44 31.54
N GLU A 138 2.15 -31.16 30.62
CA GLU A 138 3.59 -31.24 30.85
C GLU A 138 4.22 -29.85 30.97
N LYS A 139 4.94 -29.63 32.07
CA LYS A 139 5.74 -28.41 32.25
C LYS A 139 6.98 -28.47 31.37
N ILE A 140 7.11 -27.54 30.42
CA ILE A 140 8.33 -27.34 29.64
C ILE A 140 9.49 -27.13 30.61
N LYS A 141 10.47 -28.04 30.60
CA LYS A 141 11.70 -27.89 31.40
C LYS A 141 12.56 -26.80 30.79
N GLN A 142 13.06 -25.89 31.64
CA GLN A 142 14.12 -24.99 31.23
C GLN A 142 15.40 -25.79 30.89
N PRO A 143 16.19 -25.38 29.88
CA PRO A 143 17.39 -26.10 29.49
C PRO A 143 18.47 -26.04 30.58
N ASP A 144 19.16 -27.17 30.79
CA ASP A 144 20.19 -27.30 31.82
C ASP A 144 21.46 -26.52 31.43
N PRO A 145 21.88 -25.49 32.20
CA PRO A 145 22.95 -24.54 31.84
C PRO A 145 24.36 -25.14 31.85
N LYS A 146 24.51 -26.48 31.92
CA LYS A 146 25.80 -27.18 31.89
C LYS A 146 25.95 -28.21 30.77
N SER A 147 25.00 -28.31 29.84
CA SER A 147 25.21 -29.10 28.62
C SER A 147 26.27 -28.44 27.72
N PRO A 148 27.31 -29.16 27.26
CA PRO A 148 28.33 -28.58 26.40
C PRO A 148 27.73 -28.20 25.05
N ALA A 149 27.94 -26.95 24.62
CA ALA A 149 27.39 -26.44 23.38
C ALA A 149 27.88 -27.25 22.17
N LYS A 150 26.96 -28.01 21.56
CA LYS A 150 27.08 -28.30 20.13
C LYS A 150 27.03 -26.97 19.37
N LYS A 151 27.76 -26.87 18.26
CA LYS A 151 27.52 -25.81 17.29
C LYS A 151 26.10 -26.00 16.78
N ASP A 152 25.30 -24.95 16.90
CA ASP A 152 23.92 -24.93 16.42
C ASP A 152 23.94 -24.20 15.07
N ASP A 153 24.08 -24.99 14.01
CA ASP A 153 24.19 -24.50 12.64
C ASP A 153 22.80 -24.01 12.22
N GLY A 154 22.60 -22.69 12.25
CA GLY A 154 21.28 -22.07 12.38
C GLY A 154 20.22 -22.46 11.34
N VAL A 155 18.96 -22.49 11.81
CA VAL A 155 17.73 -23.03 11.18
C VAL A 155 17.60 -24.55 11.30
N ASP A 156 16.71 -24.97 12.20
CA ASP A 156 16.30 -26.38 12.34
C ASP A 156 15.75 -26.93 11.00
N PRO A 157 16.40 -27.94 10.38
CA PRO A 157 15.95 -28.51 9.12
C PRO A 157 14.57 -29.17 9.20
N HIS A 158 14.11 -29.56 10.40
CA HIS A 158 12.79 -30.16 10.58
C HIS A 158 11.64 -29.16 10.36
N ILE A 159 11.83 -27.87 10.67
CA ILE A 159 10.79 -26.84 10.41
C ILE A 159 10.60 -26.63 8.90
N GLY A 160 11.69 -26.59 8.13
CA GLY A 160 11.63 -26.52 6.66
C GLY A 160 10.95 -27.75 6.06
N LEU A 161 11.26 -28.94 6.57
CA LEU A 161 10.65 -30.20 6.12
C LEU A 161 9.17 -30.31 6.51
N TRP A 162 8.79 -29.84 7.70
CA TRP A 162 7.42 -29.84 8.21
C TRP A 162 6.53 -28.90 7.40
N THR A 163 7.00 -27.67 7.11
CA THR A 163 6.20 -26.71 6.33
C THR A 163 5.92 -27.17 4.90
N GLU A 164 6.87 -27.78 4.16
CA GLU A 164 6.58 -28.36 2.83
C GLU A 164 5.57 -29.53 2.88
N GLY A 165 5.37 -30.16 4.04
CA GLY A 165 4.35 -31.19 4.28
C GLY A 165 2.95 -30.65 4.57
N VAL A 166 2.80 -29.34 4.81
CA VAL A 166 1.52 -28.69 5.20
C VAL A 166 1.14 -27.56 4.23
N TYR A 167 2.11 -26.79 3.75
CA TYR A 167 1.98 -25.76 2.73
C TYR A 167 3.26 -25.73 1.86
N PRO A 168 3.29 -26.42 0.70
CA PRO A 168 4.46 -26.40 -0.17
C PRO A 168 4.75 -25.00 -0.73
N SER A 169 6.03 -24.65 -0.86
CA SER A 169 6.46 -23.37 -1.42
C SER A 169 6.23 -23.28 -2.93
N ALA A 170 6.19 -22.05 -3.48
CA ALA A 170 6.03 -21.80 -4.91
C ALA A 170 7.15 -22.44 -5.74
N GLU A 171 8.33 -22.67 -5.16
CA GLU A 171 9.41 -23.46 -5.77
C GLU A 171 8.98 -24.90 -6.09
N SER A 172 8.21 -25.55 -5.20
CA SER A 172 7.64 -26.87 -5.45
C SER A 172 6.61 -26.86 -6.60
N CYS A 173 5.93 -25.73 -6.84
CA CYS A 173 5.07 -25.52 -8.01
C CYS A 173 5.87 -25.20 -9.30
N ARG A 174 6.97 -24.45 -9.20
CA ARG A 174 7.84 -24.02 -10.31
C ARG A 174 8.36 -25.19 -11.13
N ALA A 175 8.61 -26.34 -10.49
CA ALA A 175 9.07 -27.57 -11.11
C ALA A 175 8.17 -28.12 -12.24
N CYS A 176 6.89 -27.72 -12.26
CA CYS A 176 5.95 -28.00 -13.36
C CYS A 176 5.34 -26.72 -13.97
N HIS A 177 5.33 -25.58 -13.27
CA HIS A 177 4.68 -24.34 -13.72
C HIS A 177 5.66 -23.14 -13.79
N PRO A 178 6.77 -23.24 -14.56
CA PRO A 178 7.84 -22.23 -14.53
C PRO A 178 7.36 -20.84 -14.96
N LYS A 179 6.54 -20.72 -16.02
CA LYS A 179 6.03 -19.42 -16.48
C LYS A 179 5.21 -18.69 -15.41
N HIS A 180 4.28 -19.39 -14.74
CA HIS A 180 3.46 -18.82 -13.67
C HIS A 180 4.34 -18.38 -12.48
N TYR A 181 5.38 -19.14 -12.14
CA TYR A 181 6.34 -18.76 -11.10
C TYR A 181 7.13 -17.51 -11.47
N GLU A 182 7.71 -17.42 -12.68
CA GLU A 182 8.52 -16.25 -13.06
C GLU A 182 7.68 -14.97 -13.04
N GLU A 183 6.44 -15.01 -13.57
CA GLU A 183 5.47 -13.91 -13.48
C GLU A 183 5.13 -13.54 -12.02
N TRP A 184 4.80 -14.55 -11.21
CA TRP A 184 4.46 -14.35 -9.80
C TRP A 184 5.63 -13.82 -8.97
N SER A 185 6.85 -14.30 -9.18
CA SER A 185 8.04 -14.02 -8.34
C SER A 185 8.43 -12.54 -8.26
N VAL A 186 8.02 -11.74 -9.24
CA VAL A 186 8.23 -10.28 -9.35
C VAL A 186 6.93 -9.47 -9.12
N SER A 187 5.82 -10.14 -8.81
CA SER A 187 4.52 -9.52 -8.53
C SER A 187 4.45 -8.83 -7.16
N SER A 188 3.48 -7.93 -6.99
CA SER A 188 3.17 -7.34 -5.67
C SER A 188 2.71 -8.39 -4.66
N HIS A 189 2.16 -9.53 -5.11
CA HIS A 189 1.71 -10.64 -4.27
C HIS A 189 2.89 -11.40 -3.65
N ALA A 190 3.91 -11.70 -4.46
CA ALA A 190 5.19 -12.25 -3.98
C ALA A 190 5.96 -11.27 -3.06
N TYR A 191 5.85 -9.97 -3.33
CA TYR A 191 6.49 -8.91 -2.55
C TYR A 191 5.82 -8.66 -1.18
N ALA A 192 4.58 -9.11 -0.99
CA ALA A 192 3.70 -8.65 0.07
C ALA A 192 4.27 -8.79 1.49
N SER A 193 4.95 -9.90 1.80
CA SER A 193 5.59 -10.12 3.11
C SER A 193 7.04 -9.66 3.20
N VAL A 194 7.76 -9.51 2.08
CA VAL A 194 9.17 -9.06 2.07
C VAL A 194 9.35 -7.54 1.97
N SER A 195 8.25 -6.79 1.77
CA SER A 195 8.26 -5.33 1.70
C SER A 195 8.74 -4.67 3.01
N PRO A 196 9.88 -3.94 3.04
CA PRO A 196 10.33 -3.26 4.25
C PRO A 196 9.42 -2.08 4.64
N MET A 197 8.64 -1.52 3.70
CA MET A 197 7.61 -0.53 4.02
C MET A 197 6.49 -1.14 4.86
N PHE A 198 6.03 -2.33 4.47
CA PHE A 198 4.99 -3.05 5.21
C PHE A 198 5.44 -3.31 6.64
N HIS A 199 6.65 -3.86 6.83
CA HIS A 199 7.20 -4.10 8.18
C HIS A 199 7.31 -2.83 9.02
N ARG A 200 7.76 -1.71 8.44
CA ARG A 200 7.83 -0.43 9.19
C ARG A 200 6.47 0.12 9.58
N PHE A 201 5.48 0.04 8.69
CA PHE A 201 4.11 0.47 9.00
C PHE A 201 3.45 -0.45 10.03
N GLU A 202 3.56 -1.78 9.87
CA GLU A 202 3.01 -2.77 10.80
C GLU A 202 3.63 -2.65 12.20
N GLN A 203 4.95 -2.43 12.29
CA GLN A 203 5.64 -2.14 13.54
C GLN A 203 5.10 -0.87 14.19
N THR A 204 5.05 0.23 13.44
CA THR A 204 4.57 1.53 13.92
C THR A 204 3.11 1.46 14.40
N ILE A 205 2.21 0.82 13.65
CA ILE A 205 0.82 0.62 14.07
C ILE A 205 0.74 -0.29 15.30
N THR A 206 1.50 -1.38 15.37
CA THR A 206 1.45 -2.29 16.53
C THR A 206 1.93 -1.61 17.81
N GLU A 207 3.01 -0.84 17.73
CA GLU A 207 3.59 -0.09 18.84
C GLU A 207 2.64 1.03 19.31
N LEU A 208 2.08 1.81 18.37
CA LEU A 208 1.11 2.88 18.69
C LEU A 208 -0.26 2.36 19.13
N THR A 209 -0.52 1.05 19.06
CA THR A 209 -1.82 0.44 19.41
C THR A 209 -1.74 -0.66 20.46
N GLU A 210 -0.59 -0.77 21.14
CA GLU A 210 -0.30 -1.76 22.19
C GLU A 210 -0.66 -3.20 21.79
N GLY A 211 -0.48 -3.55 20.52
CA GLY A 211 -0.81 -4.89 19.99
C GLY A 211 -2.27 -5.11 19.59
N THR A 212 -3.18 -4.16 19.82
CA THR A 212 -4.63 -4.37 19.56
C THR A 212 -5.01 -4.59 18.09
N VAL A 213 -4.13 -4.23 17.14
CA VAL A 213 -4.26 -4.59 15.72
C VAL A 213 -4.18 -6.11 15.44
N GLY A 214 -3.54 -6.88 16.33
CA GLY A 214 -3.43 -8.34 16.24
C GLY A 214 -2.83 -8.85 14.93
N SER A 215 -3.36 -9.95 14.41
CA SER A 215 -2.90 -10.58 13.16
C SER A 215 -3.37 -9.88 11.87
N PHE A 216 -4.17 -8.81 11.98
CA PHE A 216 -4.91 -8.19 10.86
C PHE A 216 -4.06 -7.94 9.61
N CYS A 217 -2.88 -7.34 9.77
CA CYS A 217 -1.97 -7.03 8.67
C CYS A 217 -1.45 -8.29 7.94
N MET A 218 -1.15 -9.35 8.68
CA MET A 218 -0.54 -10.58 8.14
C MET A 218 -1.52 -11.45 7.38
N ARG A 219 -2.82 -11.37 7.68
CA ARG A 219 -3.89 -12.10 6.95
C ARG A 219 -3.85 -11.87 5.44
N CYS A 220 -3.57 -10.64 5.03
CA CYS A 220 -3.41 -10.28 3.62
C CYS A 220 -1.95 -10.41 3.12
N HIS A 221 -0.95 -10.05 3.94
CA HIS A 221 0.44 -9.93 3.48
C HIS A 221 1.26 -11.22 3.55
N SER A 222 0.98 -12.12 4.50
CA SER A 222 1.45 -13.51 4.50
C SER A 222 0.35 -14.43 5.03
N PRO A 223 -0.62 -14.80 4.16
CA PRO A 223 -1.72 -15.67 4.54
C PRO A 223 -1.22 -17.00 5.15
N VAL A 224 -0.15 -17.58 4.60
CA VAL A 224 0.41 -18.85 5.09
C VAL A 224 1.10 -18.69 6.46
N ALA A 225 1.76 -17.58 6.75
CA ALA A 225 2.27 -17.32 8.11
C ALA A 225 1.14 -17.25 9.14
N THR A 226 -0.03 -16.74 8.74
CA THR A 226 -1.23 -16.70 9.58
C THR A 226 -1.80 -18.11 9.82
N GLN A 227 -1.87 -18.95 8.78
CA GLN A 227 -2.33 -20.35 8.92
C GLN A 227 -1.34 -21.29 9.64
N LEU A 228 -0.06 -20.91 9.70
CA LEU A 228 0.98 -21.58 10.49
C LEU A 228 1.12 -21.00 11.91
N GLU A 229 0.24 -20.07 12.30
CA GLU A 229 0.23 -19.38 13.60
C GLU A 229 1.59 -18.79 14.01
N ILE A 230 2.40 -18.34 13.03
CA ILE A 230 3.78 -17.90 13.28
C ILE A 230 3.76 -16.67 14.21
N PRO A 231 4.42 -16.74 15.40
CA PRO A 231 4.41 -15.62 16.34
C PRO A 231 5.02 -14.36 15.71
N ARG A 232 4.37 -13.20 15.92
CA ARG A 232 4.81 -11.89 15.40
C ARG A 232 6.26 -11.55 15.76
N THR A 233 6.77 -12.07 16.88
CA THR A 233 8.16 -11.91 17.33
C THR A 233 9.19 -12.60 16.43
N VAL A 234 8.79 -13.56 15.58
CA VAL A 234 9.68 -14.21 14.61
C VAL A 234 9.87 -13.28 13.41
N SER A 235 11.09 -12.75 13.26
CA SER A 235 11.42 -11.88 12.12
C SER A 235 11.12 -12.57 10.80
N MET A 236 10.47 -11.87 9.87
CA MET A 236 10.14 -12.39 8.55
C MET A 236 11.35 -13.03 7.85
N LEU A 237 12.56 -12.49 8.04
CA LEU A 237 13.80 -13.01 7.47
C LEU A 237 14.12 -14.46 7.89
N ASP A 238 13.69 -14.84 9.09
CA ASP A 238 13.93 -16.16 9.70
C ASP A 238 12.75 -17.13 9.45
N GLN A 239 11.66 -16.66 8.86
CA GLN A 239 10.47 -17.48 8.61
C GLN A 239 10.69 -18.50 7.48
N PRO A 240 9.92 -19.61 7.47
CA PRO A 240 9.91 -20.59 6.39
C PRO A 240 9.68 -19.96 5.02
N ALA A 241 10.21 -20.58 3.96
CA ALA A 241 10.15 -20.03 2.60
C ALA A 241 8.72 -19.62 2.21
N VAL A 242 7.75 -20.52 2.36
CA VAL A 242 6.33 -20.30 2.01
C VAL A 242 5.67 -19.10 2.74
N ALA A 243 6.20 -18.66 3.88
CA ALA A 243 5.76 -17.45 4.59
C ALA A 243 6.43 -16.17 4.04
N ARG A 244 7.72 -16.26 3.68
CA ARG A 244 8.47 -15.20 2.97
C ARG A 244 8.03 -15.02 1.51
N GLU A 245 7.30 -15.98 0.96
CA GLU A 245 6.66 -15.87 -0.36
C GLU A 245 5.41 -14.97 -0.38
N GLY A 246 4.88 -14.59 0.79
CA GLY A 246 3.75 -13.66 0.90
C GLY A 246 2.45 -14.28 0.40
N VAL A 247 1.81 -13.68 -0.60
CA VAL A 247 0.64 -14.27 -1.28
C VAL A 247 1.15 -15.27 -2.34
N THR A 248 1.62 -16.42 -1.84
CA THR A 248 2.14 -17.57 -2.61
C THR A 248 1.03 -18.36 -3.32
N CYS A 249 1.41 -19.29 -4.19
CA CYS A 249 0.49 -20.10 -5.02
C CYS A 249 -0.63 -20.76 -4.20
N VAL A 250 -0.29 -21.39 -3.07
CA VAL A 250 -1.27 -22.08 -2.21
C VAL A 250 -2.27 -21.13 -1.55
N ALA A 251 -1.90 -19.85 -1.34
CA ALA A 251 -2.77 -18.85 -0.74
C ALA A 251 -3.94 -18.41 -1.62
N CYS A 252 -3.99 -18.85 -2.88
CA CYS A 252 -5.15 -18.73 -3.78
C CYS A 252 -5.64 -20.09 -4.30
N HIS A 253 -4.73 -21.04 -4.55
CA HIS A 253 -5.06 -22.35 -5.15
C HIS A 253 -5.37 -23.47 -4.15
N ARG A 254 -5.35 -23.21 -2.84
CA ARG A 254 -5.77 -24.18 -1.81
C ARG A 254 -6.86 -23.61 -0.90
N ILE A 255 -7.76 -22.83 -1.48
CA ILE A 255 -9.01 -22.39 -0.87
C ILE A 255 -10.16 -23.19 -1.51
N ASN A 256 -11.11 -23.65 -0.70
CA ASN A 256 -12.31 -24.42 -1.07
C ASN A 256 -13.62 -23.68 -0.76
N GLU A 257 -13.63 -22.81 0.26
CA GLU A 257 -14.76 -21.98 0.68
C GLU A 257 -14.82 -20.62 -0.05
N HIS A 258 -16.03 -20.10 -0.29
CA HIS A 258 -16.24 -18.80 -0.92
C HIS A 258 -16.26 -17.68 0.14
N TYR A 259 -15.11 -17.04 0.37
CA TYR A 259 -15.01 -15.86 1.24
C TYR A 259 -15.34 -14.55 0.53
N GLY A 260 -16.21 -13.74 1.14
CA GLY A 260 -16.55 -12.39 0.69
C GLY A 260 -15.64 -11.31 1.29
N ARG A 261 -16.25 -10.29 1.90
CA ARG A 261 -15.54 -9.18 2.58
C ARG A 261 -15.04 -9.61 3.97
N SER A 262 -14.00 -10.46 4.01
CA SER A 262 -13.52 -11.08 5.26
C SER A 262 -12.29 -10.41 5.91
N ASN A 263 -11.82 -9.26 5.41
CA ASN A 263 -10.62 -8.57 5.92
C ASN A 263 -9.38 -9.49 6.00
N GLY A 264 -9.10 -10.19 4.91
CA GLY A 264 -8.04 -11.18 4.78
C GLY A 264 -8.31 -12.53 5.45
N ASP A 265 -9.34 -12.64 6.30
CA ASP A 265 -9.62 -13.89 7.03
C ASP A 265 -10.16 -14.96 6.08
N ARG A 266 -9.40 -16.05 5.92
CA ARG A 266 -9.72 -17.17 5.03
C ARG A 266 -8.88 -18.39 5.38
N ARG A 267 -9.48 -19.58 5.31
CA ARG A 267 -8.77 -20.86 5.46
C ARG A 267 -7.97 -21.18 4.21
N ILE A 268 -6.77 -21.75 4.39
CA ILE A 268 -6.01 -22.45 3.34
C ILE A 268 -5.96 -23.91 3.75
N GLU A 269 -6.33 -24.82 2.86
CA GLU A 269 -6.34 -26.24 3.18
C GLU A 269 -4.91 -26.80 3.33
N PRO A 270 -4.58 -27.47 4.45
CA PRO A 270 -3.26 -28.02 4.71
C PRO A 270 -3.01 -29.31 3.91
N GLY A 271 -1.73 -29.65 3.72
CA GLY A 271 -1.25 -30.87 3.06
C GLY A 271 -0.02 -30.60 2.19
N ASP A 272 0.60 -31.65 1.68
CA ASP A 272 1.83 -31.54 0.88
C ASP A 272 1.54 -31.21 -0.60
N ILE A 273 2.59 -31.31 -1.43
CA ILE A 273 2.52 -31.14 -2.90
C ILE A 273 1.68 -32.20 -3.63
N HIS A 274 1.26 -33.29 -2.96
CA HIS A 274 0.39 -34.31 -3.53
C HIS A 274 -1.11 -34.01 -3.28
N ALA A 275 -1.43 -33.10 -2.36
CA ALA A 275 -2.80 -32.67 -2.08
C ALA A 275 -3.43 -31.91 -3.27
N PRO A 276 -4.78 -31.95 -3.44
CA PRO A 276 -5.45 -31.36 -4.60
C PRO A 276 -5.47 -29.83 -4.57
N VAL A 277 -5.50 -29.20 -5.75
CA VAL A 277 -5.50 -27.74 -5.93
C VAL A 277 -6.75 -27.23 -6.67
N GLY A 278 -7.27 -26.08 -6.23
CA GLY A 278 -8.42 -25.41 -6.82
C GLY A 278 -8.09 -24.68 -8.11
N ARG A 279 -8.96 -24.77 -9.10
CA ARG A 279 -8.77 -24.13 -10.41
C ARG A 279 -10.08 -23.78 -11.12
N GLY A 280 -10.04 -22.83 -12.03
CA GLY A 280 -11.18 -22.42 -12.87
C GLY A 280 -11.55 -23.39 -14.01
N GLY A 281 -11.56 -24.70 -13.78
CA GLY A 281 -12.12 -25.67 -14.73
C GLY A 281 -11.77 -27.14 -14.46
N ASN A 282 -12.18 -28.04 -15.36
CA ASN A 282 -12.23 -29.50 -15.16
C ASN A 282 -10.91 -30.30 -14.93
N GLY A 283 -9.73 -29.71 -15.10
CA GLY A 283 -8.45 -30.38 -14.78
C GLY A 283 -8.01 -31.55 -15.69
N GLN A 284 -8.69 -31.83 -16.82
CA GLN A 284 -8.47 -33.02 -17.67
C GLN A 284 -7.00 -33.39 -17.96
N ALA A 285 -6.14 -32.41 -18.25
CA ALA A 285 -4.72 -32.65 -18.55
C ALA A 285 -3.93 -33.22 -17.36
N LEU A 286 -4.32 -32.89 -16.12
CA LEU A 286 -3.73 -33.48 -14.91
C LEU A 286 -4.06 -34.97 -14.84
N TYR A 287 -5.33 -35.32 -15.02
CA TYR A 287 -5.77 -36.72 -14.96
C TYR A 287 -5.14 -37.58 -16.05
N ALA A 288 -4.91 -37.01 -17.24
CA ALA A 288 -4.12 -37.66 -18.29
C ALA A 288 -2.65 -37.88 -17.87
N ALA A 289 -2.01 -36.87 -17.28
CA ALA A 289 -0.63 -36.97 -16.78
C ALA A 289 -0.49 -38.04 -15.68
N LEU A 290 -1.45 -38.10 -14.75
CA LEU A 290 -1.50 -39.08 -13.67
C LEU A 290 -1.75 -40.51 -14.19
N ALA A 291 -2.64 -40.69 -15.17
CA ALA A 291 -2.84 -41.99 -15.83
C ALA A 291 -1.56 -42.49 -16.52
N GLU A 292 -0.75 -41.59 -17.07
CA GLU A 292 0.55 -41.89 -17.68
C GLU A 292 1.75 -41.64 -16.74
N ALA A 293 1.57 -41.59 -15.41
CA ALA A 293 2.59 -41.14 -14.46
C ALA A 293 3.97 -41.81 -14.62
N LYS A 294 4.01 -43.12 -14.89
CA LYS A 294 5.26 -43.87 -15.12
C LYS A 294 6.02 -43.42 -16.38
N LYS A 295 5.29 -43.10 -17.46
CA LYS A 295 5.83 -42.59 -18.74
C LYS A 295 6.40 -41.18 -18.57
N HIS A 296 5.74 -40.36 -17.74
CA HIS A 296 6.13 -38.99 -17.44
C HIS A 296 7.11 -38.84 -16.26
N LYS A 297 7.50 -39.95 -15.61
CA LYS A 297 8.36 -39.96 -14.40
C LYS A 297 7.81 -39.07 -13.26
N LEU A 298 6.48 -39.10 -13.10
CA LEU A 298 5.79 -38.38 -12.03
C LEU A 298 5.83 -39.18 -10.73
N LYS A 299 5.93 -38.46 -9.61
CA LYS A 299 5.78 -38.98 -8.27
C LYS A 299 4.42 -38.55 -7.72
N THR A 300 3.59 -39.53 -7.38
CA THR A 300 2.21 -39.38 -6.91
C THR A 300 2.06 -39.72 -5.44
N ASP A 301 3.15 -40.05 -4.74
CA ASP A 301 3.13 -40.48 -3.34
C ASP A 301 4.43 -40.07 -2.62
N PRO A 302 4.39 -39.60 -1.36
CA PRO A 302 5.56 -39.20 -0.59
C PRO A 302 6.68 -40.25 -0.48
N SER A 303 6.33 -41.55 -0.50
CA SER A 303 7.28 -42.66 -0.39
C SER A 303 8.14 -42.87 -1.64
N GLN A 304 7.81 -42.23 -2.77
CA GLN A 304 8.45 -42.48 -4.06
C GLN A 304 9.83 -41.80 -4.15
N THR A 305 10.88 -42.53 -3.77
CA THR A 305 12.29 -42.13 -3.89
C THR A 305 12.82 -42.18 -5.34
N GLY A 306 14.08 -41.81 -5.57
CA GLY A 306 14.70 -41.81 -6.91
C GLY A 306 14.33 -40.60 -7.78
N PRO A 307 14.66 -40.62 -9.09
CA PRO A 307 14.45 -39.49 -10.00
C PRO A 307 13.00 -39.38 -10.50
N GLY A 308 12.39 -38.19 -10.40
CA GLY A 308 11.05 -37.88 -10.92
C GLY A 308 10.48 -36.57 -10.37
N GLN A 309 9.56 -35.93 -11.08
CA GLN A 309 8.88 -34.70 -10.65
C GLN A 309 7.73 -35.04 -9.69
N LYS A 310 7.59 -34.35 -8.55
CA LYS A 310 6.40 -34.47 -7.69
C LYS A 310 5.20 -33.80 -8.36
N ILE A 311 3.99 -34.33 -8.17
CA ILE A 311 2.75 -33.76 -8.70
C ILE A 311 1.59 -33.88 -7.70
N HIS A 312 0.65 -32.94 -7.78
CA HIS A 312 -0.63 -32.99 -7.05
C HIS A 312 -1.56 -34.05 -7.65
N ASN A 313 -2.16 -34.89 -6.80
CA ASN A 313 -2.94 -36.06 -7.23
C ASN A 313 -4.36 -35.72 -7.71
N GLY A 314 -4.76 -34.45 -7.70
CA GLY A 314 -6.06 -34.02 -8.17
C GLY A 314 -6.18 -32.50 -8.33
N SER A 315 -7.33 -32.08 -8.83
CA SER A 315 -7.73 -30.67 -8.84
C SER A 315 -9.25 -30.54 -8.81
N TYR A 316 -9.77 -29.58 -8.06
CA TYR A 316 -11.19 -29.29 -7.97
C TYR A 316 -11.57 -28.00 -8.72
N PHE A 317 -12.81 -27.94 -9.20
CA PHE A 317 -13.35 -26.67 -9.71
C PHE A 317 -13.62 -25.74 -8.52
N PHE A 318 -13.10 -24.51 -8.60
CA PHE A 318 -13.34 -23.49 -7.59
C PHE A 318 -13.78 -22.20 -8.29
N GLU A 319 -15.09 -21.94 -8.24
CA GLU A 319 -15.73 -20.87 -9.00
C GLU A 319 -15.17 -19.47 -8.72
N PRO A 320 -14.82 -19.07 -7.48
CA PRO A 320 -14.24 -17.75 -7.21
C PRO A 320 -12.96 -17.44 -8.01
N LEU A 321 -12.16 -18.43 -8.42
CA LEU A 321 -10.99 -18.18 -9.30
C LEU A 321 -11.38 -17.68 -10.71
N THR A 322 -12.66 -17.82 -11.10
CA THR A 322 -13.23 -17.31 -12.36
C THR A 322 -14.02 -16.01 -12.22
N LYS A 323 -14.15 -15.48 -10.99
CA LYS A 323 -14.91 -14.25 -10.67
C LYS A 323 -14.03 -13.26 -9.91
N THR A 324 -14.42 -11.99 -9.84
CA THR A 324 -13.73 -11.00 -9.00
C THR A 324 -13.66 -11.42 -7.52
N ASP A 325 -14.58 -12.27 -7.08
CA ASP A 325 -14.79 -12.73 -5.70
C ASP A 325 -13.50 -13.17 -4.98
N ILE A 326 -12.59 -13.89 -5.64
CA ILE A 326 -11.30 -14.33 -5.04
C ILE A 326 -10.43 -13.17 -4.55
N CYS A 327 -10.53 -11.99 -5.17
CA CYS A 327 -9.79 -10.80 -4.79
C CYS A 327 -10.38 -10.08 -3.57
N VAL A 328 -11.67 -10.30 -3.26
CA VAL A 328 -12.45 -9.43 -2.36
C VAL A 328 -11.96 -9.48 -0.93
N SER A 329 -11.52 -10.65 -0.45
CA SER A 329 -10.98 -10.80 0.91
C SER A 329 -9.77 -9.88 1.19
N CYS A 330 -8.93 -9.59 0.19
CA CYS A 330 -7.77 -8.67 0.33
C CYS A 330 -7.98 -7.27 -0.27
N HIS A 331 -8.88 -7.10 -1.24
CA HIS A 331 -9.13 -5.81 -1.93
C HIS A 331 -10.47 -5.14 -1.55
N GLN A 332 -11.01 -5.51 -0.39
CA GLN A 332 -12.10 -4.82 0.29
C GLN A 332 -11.95 -5.00 1.81
N VAL A 333 -11.13 -4.14 2.42
CA VAL A 333 -10.65 -4.33 3.79
C VAL A 333 -10.95 -3.11 4.65
N ALA A 334 -11.60 -3.33 5.79
CA ALA A 334 -11.80 -2.35 6.83
C ALA A 334 -11.09 -2.77 8.13
N VAL A 335 -10.21 -1.91 8.65
CA VAL A 335 -9.60 -2.11 9.98
C VAL A 335 -10.57 -1.62 11.06
N HIS A 336 -10.55 -2.26 12.23
CA HIS A 336 -11.24 -1.72 13.39
C HIS A 336 -10.71 -0.31 13.74
N PRO A 337 -11.57 0.65 14.15
CA PRO A 337 -12.98 0.49 14.53
C PRO A 337 -13.98 0.38 13.36
N GLY A 338 -13.54 0.58 12.10
CA GLY A 338 -14.39 0.52 10.91
C GLY A 338 -13.87 1.32 9.71
N ILE A 339 -12.57 1.56 9.62
CA ILE A 339 -11.95 2.43 8.62
C ILE A 339 -11.62 1.61 7.37
N TRP A 340 -12.24 1.95 6.25
CA TRP A 340 -12.10 1.24 4.97
C TRP A 340 -10.76 1.57 4.30
N LEU A 341 -9.67 0.94 4.76
CA LEU A 341 -8.31 1.14 4.24
C LEU A 341 -8.19 0.81 2.75
N GLU A 342 -8.86 -0.26 2.32
CA GLU A 342 -8.87 -0.74 0.94
C GLU A 342 -10.30 -0.96 0.43
N VAL A 343 -10.58 -0.45 -0.77
CA VAL A 343 -11.93 -0.22 -1.33
C VAL A 343 -12.07 -0.53 -2.82
N VAL A 344 -11.04 -1.10 -3.47
CA VAL A 344 -11.05 -1.34 -4.93
C VAL A 344 -12.31 -2.09 -5.38
N HIS A 345 -12.72 -3.13 -4.66
CA HIS A 345 -13.90 -3.93 -5.04
C HIS A 345 -15.20 -3.11 -4.97
N GLY A 346 -15.38 -2.27 -3.96
CA GLY A 346 -16.53 -1.38 -3.85
C GLY A 346 -16.62 -0.37 -4.98
N GLN A 347 -15.48 0.22 -5.37
CA GLN A 347 -15.38 1.11 -6.53
C GLN A 347 -15.70 0.35 -7.83
N TYR A 348 -15.09 -0.82 -8.04
CA TYR A 348 -15.35 -1.70 -9.18
C TYR A 348 -16.83 -2.08 -9.30
N ARG A 349 -17.49 -2.46 -8.20
CA ARG A 349 -18.91 -2.84 -8.17
C ARG A 349 -19.85 -1.70 -8.55
N ALA A 350 -19.43 -0.45 -8.40
CA ALA A 350 -20.17 0.73 -8.86
C ALA A 350 -19.82 1.12 -10.32
N GLY A 351 -18.59 0.83 -10.75
CA GLY A 351 -18.03 1.17 -12.06
C GLY A 351 -18.68 0.46 -13.25
N PRO A 352 -18.50 0.97 -14.49
CA PRO A 352 -19.06 0.34 -15.68
C PRO A 352 -18.52 -1.07 -15.97
N ALA A 353 -17.27 -1.39 -15.62
CA ALA A 353 -16.67 -2.71 -15.90
C ALA A 353 -17.50 -3.86 -15.30
N ALA A 354 -17.90 -3.74 -14.02
CA ALA A 354 -18.74 -4.73 -13.36
C ALA A 354 -20.12 -4.86 -14.02
N LYS A 355 -20.70 -3.76 -14.52
CA LYS A 355 -21.99 -3.76 -15.25
C LYS A 355 -21.87 -4.46 -16.61
N ARG A 356 -20.67 -4.49 -17.21
CA ARG A 356 -20.35 -5.22 -18.44
C ARG A 356 -19.88 -6.67 -18.19
N GLY A 357 -19.82 -7.12 -16.93
CA GLY A 357 -19.32 -8.45 -16.56
C GLY A 357 -17.80 -8.63 -16.69
N VAL A 358 -17.03 -7.57 -16.89
CA VAL A 358 -15.56 -7.61 -16.99
C VAL A 358 -14.99 -7.83 -15.60
N THR A 359 -14.25 -8.91 -15.38
CA THR A 359 -13.70 -9.28 -14.06
C THR A 359 -12.38 -8.57 -13.76
N CYS A 360 -11.95 -8.57 -12.49
CA CYS A 360 -10.61 -8.11 -12.14
C CYS A 360 -9.51 -8.91 -12.86
N GLN A 361 -9.71 -10.21 -13.09
CA GLN A 361 -8.77 -11.06 -13.83
C GLN A 361 -8.57 -10.56 -15.27
N ASP A 362 -9.60 -10.02 -15.93
CA ASP A 362 -9.49 -9.58 -17.32
C ASP A 362 -8.58 -8.36 -17.49
N CYS A 363 -8.55 -7.44 -16.52
CA CYS A 363 -7.67 -6.26 -16.54
C CYS A 363 -6.31 -6.48 -15.82
N HIS A 364 -6.26 -7.32 -14.78
CA HIS A 364 -5.06 -7.51 -13.94
C HIS A 364 -4.29 -8.82 -14.20
N MET A 365 -4.90 -9.78 -14.91
CA MET A 365 -4.27 -11.04 -15.34
C MET A 365 -4.43 -11.29 -16.86
N GLY A 366 -4.95 -10.32 -17.62
CA GLY A 366 -5.05 -10.37 -19.08
C GLY A 366 -3.69 -10.25 -19.79
N ALA A 367 -3.70 -10.29 -21.13
CA ALA A 367 -2.50 -10.12 -21.95
C ALA A 367 -1.97 -8.68 -21.97
N VAL A 368 -2.83 -7.68 -21.72
CA VAL A 368 -2.47 -6.26 -21.79
C VAL A 368 -2.57 -5.62 -20.40
N PRO A 369 -1.51 -4.96 -19.89
CA PRO A 369 -1.52 -4.34 -18.57
C PRO A 369 -2.67 -3.35 -18.37
N GLY A 370 -3.54 -3.64 -17.39
CA GLY A 370 -4.67 -2.79 -17.02
C GLY A 370 -5.85 -2.78 -18.00
N LYS A 371 -5.90 -3.66 -19.00
CA LYS A 371 -6.97 -3.65 -20.04
C LYS A 371 -7.51 -5.05 -20.34
N ALA A 372 -8.83 -5.19 -20.34
CA ALA A 372 -9.57 -6.40 -20.72
C ALA A 372 -9.53 -6.68 -22.24
N LEU A 373 -8.33 -6.92 -22.76
CA LEU A 373 -8.05 -7.20 -24.18
C LEU A 373 -7.63 -8.67 -24.38
N GLY A 374 -8.32 -9.58 -23.68
CA GLY A 374 -8.09 -11.02 -23.77
C GLY A 374 -6.84 -11.50 -23.03
N TYR A 375 -6.39 -12.70 -23.38
CA TYR A 375 -5.36 -13.46 -22.67
C TYR A 375 -4.43 -14.16 -23.65
N GLU A 376 -3.17 -14.31 -23.26
CA GLU A 376 -2.24 -15.20 -23.95
C GLU A 376 -2.74 -16.65 -23.91
N HIS A 377 -2.23 -17.49 -24.81
CA HIS A 377 -2.50 -18.92 -24.81
C HIS A 377 -1.17 -19.68 -24.82
N CYS A 378 -0.94 -20.52 -23.81
CA CYS A 378 0.25 -21.36 -23.73
C CYS A 378 -0.04 -22.67 -23.00
N HIS A 379 0.94 -23.58 -23.00
CA HIS A 379 0.89 -24.77 -22.17
C HIS A 379 0.92 -24.37 -20.69
N VAL A 380 0.06 -24.99 -19.88
CA VAL A 380 -0.08 -24.66 -18.46
C VAL A 380 1.06 -25.24 -17.62
N ALA A 381 1.69 -26.32 -18.09
CA ALA A 381 2.73 -27.05 -17.37
C ALA A 381 3.84 -27.58 -18.29
N GLU A 382 4.99 -27.90 -17.69
CA GLU A 382 6.11 -28.60 -18.31
C GLU A 382 6.45 -29.90 -17.58
N LEU A 383 6.56 -31.00 -18.31
CA LEU A 383 7.00 -32.29 -17.80
C LEU A 383 8.38 -32.63 -18.38
N SER A 384 9.36 -32.87 -17.51
CA SER A 384 10.77 -33.08 -17.86
C SER A 384 11.36 -32.00 -18.79
N GLY A 385 11.03 -30.72 -18.53
CA GLY A 385 11.49 -29.57 -19.31
C GLY A 385 10.91 -29.50 -20.73
N LYS A 386 9.71 -30.05 -20.94
CA LYS A 386 8.96 -29.98 -22.20
C LYS A 386 7.51 -29.55 -21.94
N PRO A 387 6.93 -28.65 -22.74
CA PRO A 387 5.54 -28.25 -22.60
C PRO A 387 4.57 -29.44 -22.67
N TYR A 388 3.51 -29.40 -21.85
CA TYR A 388 2.57 -30.51 -21.70
C TYR A 388 1.10 -30.09 -21.74
N GLY A 389 0.25 -30.98 -22.29
CA GLY A 389 -1.16 -30.74 -22.57
C GLY A 389 -1.37 -29.72 -23.69
N GLU A 390 -2.62 -29.48 -24.07
CA GLU A 390 -2.95 -28.45 -25.07
C GLU A 390 -2.75 -27.02 -24.53
N PRO A 391 -2.37 -26.05 -25.38
CA PRO A 391 -2.37 -24.64 -25.03
C PRO A 391 -3.77 -24.15 -24.60
N LYS A 392 -3.85 -23.36 -23.52
CA LYS A 392 -5.10 -22.79 -22.99
C LYS A 392 -4.89 -21.35 -22.53
N LYS A 393 -6.00 -20.64 -22.23
CA LYS A 393 -6.00 -19.33 -21.59
C LYS A 393 -4.97 -19.28 -20.47
N HIS A 394 -3.97 -18.42 -20.65
CA HIS A 394 -2.94 -18.10 -19.67
C HIS A 394 -3.34 -16.82 -18.93
N SER A 395 -3.70 -16.95 -17.66
CA SER A 395 -3.89 -15.80 -16.77
C SER A 395 -2.52 -15.37 -16.25
N ASN A 396 -2.08 -14.15 -16.56
CA ASN A 396 -0.77 -13.66 -16.17
C ASN A 396 -0.67 -13.45 -14.65
N HIS A 397 0.32 -14.06 -14.00
CA HIS A 397 0.51 -14.02 -12.55
C HIS A 397 1.42 -12.87 -12.06
N THR A 398 1.74 -11.89 -12.91
CA THR A 398 2.44 -10.66 -12.49
C THR A 398 1.50 -9.71 -11.72
N PHE A 399 0.18 -9.90 -11.86
CA PHE A 399 -0.89 -9.10 -11.28
C PHE A 399 -0.71 -7.60 -11.58
N TRP A 400 -1.14 -7.18 -12.78
CA TRP A 400 -0.84 -5.85 -13.33
C TRP A 400 -1.26 -4.73 -12.38
N GLY A 401 -0.30 -3.88 -12.01
CA GLY A 401 -0.49 -2.85 -11.01
C GLY A 401 0.75 -1.95 -10.84
N PRO A 402 0.58 -0.76 -10.26
CA PRO A 402 1.61 0.29 -10.19
C PRO A 402 2.77 -0.01 -9.22
N GLY A 403 2.65 -1.06 -8.40
CA GLY A 403 3.62 -1.39 -7.35
C GLY A 403 5.01 -1.77 -7.87
N TYR A 404 6.02 -1.34 -7.12
CA TYR A 404 7.44 -1.62 -7.30
C TYR A 404 8.11 -1.98 -5.97
N SER A 405 9.22 -2.70 -6.01
CA SER A 405 9.99 -3.09 -4.81
C SER A 405 10.88 -1.95 -4.32
N ILE A 406 11.06 -1.87 -3.00
CA ILE A 406 12.18 -1.16 -2.35
C ILE A 406 12.98 -2.06 -1.39
N ALA A 407 12.78 -3.37 -1.46
CA ALA A 407 13.64 -4.32 -0.75
C ALA A 407 15.04 -4.38 -1.39
N HIS A 408 16.02 -4.91 -0.65
CA HIS A 408 17.34 -5.19 -1.20
C HIS A 408 17.24 -6.23 -2.34
N PRO A 409 17.91 -6.05 -3.50
CA PRO A 409 17.77 -6.94 -4.66
C PRO A 409 18.16 -8.41 -4.42
N GLY A 410 18.91 -8.73 -3.35
CA GLY A 410 19.16 -10.12 -2.93
C GLY A 410 17.96 -10.81 -2.26
N ILE A 411 16.99 -10.02 -1.76
CA ILE A 411 15.77 -10.50 -1.09
C ILE A 411 14.61 -10.65 -2.06
N PHE A 412 14.50 -9.75 -3.04
CA PHE A 412 13.38 -9.71 -4.00
C PHE A 412 13.86 -9.20 -5.37
N PRO A 413 13.43 -9.78 -6.50
CA PRO A 413 12.41 -10.83 -6.68
C PRO A 413 12.80 -12.20 -6.13
N HIS A 414 11.82 -13.08 -5.91
CA HIS A 414 12.08 -14.44 -5.42
C HIS A 414 12.86 -15.26 -6.46
N ASN A 415 14.14 -15.47 -6.21
CA ASN A 415 15.05 -16.13 -7.14
C ASN A 415 15.53 -17.48 -6.55
N PRO A 416 15.32 -18.63 -7.23
CA PRO A 416 15.79 -19.92 -6.74
C PRO A 416 17.29 -19.98 -6.46
N LYS A 417 18.10 -19.21 -7.21
CA LYS A 417 19.56 -19.11 -7.03
C LYS A 417 19.94 -18.36 -5.74
N ALA A 418 19.13 -17.39 -5.32
CA ALA A 418 19.40 -16.59 -4.13
C ALA A 418 19.36 -17.41 -2.84
N ARG A 419 18.74 -18.61 -2.86
CA ARG A 419 18.68 -19.57 -1.75
C ARG A 419 20.04 -20.18 -1.36
N LYS A 420 21.14 -19.89 -2.08
CA LYS A 420 22.52 -20.22 -1.64
C LYS A 420 22.89 -19.52 -0.33
N TYR A 421 22.34 -18.33 -0.08
CA TYR A 421 22.63 -17.51 1.09
C TYR A 421 21.34 -17.21 1.86
N SER A 422 21.45 -16.90 3.16
CA SER A 422 20.29 -16.53 3.98
C SER A 422 19.79 -15.11 3.64
N PRO A 423 18.53 -14.78 3.98
CA PRO A 423 18.05 -13.39 3.89
C PRO A 423 18.85 -12.40 4.73
N ARG A 424 19.58 -12.86 5.77
CA ARG A 424 20.43 -11.99 6.59
C ARG A 424 21.74 -11.66 5.89
N ASP A 425 22.38 -12.65 5.27
CA ASP A 425 23.60 -12.47 4.47
C ASP A 425 23.35 -11.47 3.34
N TRP A 426 22.20 -11.61 2.66
CA TRP A 426 21.79 -10.70 1.59
C TRP A 426 21.61 -9.25 2.06
N LEU A 427 21.24 -8.98 3.32
CA LEU A 427 21.15 -7.60 3.84
C LEU A 427 22.52 -6.99 4.20
N VAL A 428 23.59 -7.79 4.19
CA VAL A 428 24.97 -7.37 4.44
C VAL A 428 25.74 -7.12 3.14
N PHE A 429 25.25 -7.63 2.01
CA PHE A 429 25.85 -7.39 0.69
C PHE A 429 25.57 -5.96 0.21
N ASP A 430 26.60 -5.13 0.03
CA ASP A 430 26.40 -3.76 -0.45
C ASP A 430 26.24 -3.72 -1.99
N ASP A 431 24.99 -3.80 -2.46
CA ASP A 431 24.67 -3.72 -3.88
C ASP A 431 25.10 -2.39 -4.52
N ARG A 432 25.15 -1.30 -3.73
CA ARG A 432 25.42 0.08 -4.18
C ARG A 432 26.89 0.47 -4.14
N ALA A 433 27.70 -0.07 -3.22
CA ALA A 433 29.15 0.11 -3.22
C ALA A 433 29.84 -0.64 -4.38
N GLY A 434 29.10 -1.52 -5.07
CA GLY A 434 29.58 -2.21 -6.27
C GLY A 434 30.20 -3.58 -6.02
N TRP A 435 30.03 -4.17 -4.83
CA TRP A 435 30.57 -5.49 -4.47
C TRP A 435 30.31 -6.54 -5.55
N GLY A 436 31.33 -7.32 -5.93
CA GLY A 436 31.25 -8.32 -6.99
C GLY A 436 31.19 -7.78 -8.42
N THR A 437 31.23 -6.46 -8.64
CA THR A 437 31.48 -5.90 -9.99
C THR A 437 32.98 -5.82 -10.25
N LYS A 438 33.42 -6.00 -11.51
CA LYS A 438 34.84 -5.97 -11.86
C LYS A 438 35.53 -4.66 -11.43
N GLU A 439 34.85 -3.53 -11.61
CA GLU A 439 35.39 -2.21 -11.26
C GLU A 439 35.68 -2.08 -9.75
N PHE A 440 34.81 -2.62 -8.90
CA PHE A 440 35.03 -2.66 -7.45
C PHE A 440 36.12 -3.66 -7.06
N GLU A 441 36.06 -4.89 -7.58
CA GLU A 441 37.00 -5.97 -7.21
C GLU A 441 38.44 -5.69 -7.71
N ASP A 442 38.61 -4.97 -8.83
CA ASP A 442 39.91 -4.46 -9.31
C ASP A 442 40.52 -3.39 -8.37
N ASN A 443 39.70 -2.69 -7.58
CA ASN A 443 40.07 -1.46 -6.87
C ASN A 443 39.79 -1.51 -5.34
N VAL A 444 39.65 -2.71 -4.76
CA VAL A 444 39.38 -2.88 -3.32
C VAL A 444 40.45 -2.18 -2.47
N PRO A 445 40.07 -1.27 -1.54
CA PRO A 445 41.04 -0.58 -0.70
C PRO A 445 41.90 -1.54 0.15
N PRO A 446 43.23 -1.37 0.20
CA PRO A 446 44.10 -2.20 1.05
C PRO A 446 43.66 -2.20 2.51
N GLY A 447 43.36 -3.38 3.05
CA GLY A 447 42.85 -3.54 4.42
C GLY A 447 41.33 -3.46 4.58
N MET A 448 40.56 -3.34 3.49
CA MET A 448 39.11 -3.58 3.54
C MET A 448 38.83 -5.04 3.92
N VAL A 449 37.98 -5.25 4.94
CA VAL A 449 37.57 -6.57 5.42
C VAL A 449 36.10 -6.77 5.09
N PHE A 450 35.79 -7.87 4.39
CA PHE A 450 34.42 -8.28 4.11
C PHE A 450 33.93 -9.25 5.21
N PRO A 451 32.66 -9.16 5.61
CA PRO A 451 32.05 -10.10 6.56
C PRO A 451 31.77 -11.45 5.89
N ASP A 452 31.53 -12.50 6.68
CA ASP A 452 30.93 -13.74 6.16
C ASP A 452 29.51 -13.48 5.61
N PRO A 453 29.06 -14.20 4.56
CA PRO A 453 29.81 -15.13 3.71
C PRO A 453 30.68 -14.43 2.64
N TRP A 454 30.60 -13.11 2.55
CA TRP A 454 31.16 -12.27 1.48
C TRP A 454 32.68 -12.08 1.47
N LYS A 455 33.45 -12.93 2.16
CA LYS A 455 34.93 -12.86 2.21
C LYS A 455 35.59 -13.09 0.87
N GLU A 456 35.17 -14.15 0.17
CA GLU A 456 35.77 -14.56 -1.08
C GLU A 456 35.26 -13.73 -2.25
N VAL A 457 36.18 -13.39 -3.17
CA VAL A 457 35.88 -12.59 -4.38
C VAL A 457 34.83 -13.30 -5.25
N ASP A 458 34.98 -14.62 -5.42
CA ASP A 458 34.08 -15.44 -6.24
C ASP A 458 32.65 -15.47 -5.68
N ASP A 459 32.46 -15.55 -4.36
CA ASP A 459 31.13 -15.51 -3.73
C ASP A 459 30.45 -14.15 -3.93
N ARG A 460 31.21 -13.05 -3.90
CA ARG A 460 30.70 -11.70 -4.24
C ARG A 460 30.34 -11.57 -5.71
N ILE A 461 31.16 -12.09 -6.62
CA ILE A 461 30.92 -12.10 -8.06
C ILE A 461 29.68 -12.96 -8.42
N ASP A 462 29.52 -14.13 -7.80
CA ASP A 462 28.33 -14.97 -7.97
C ASP A 462 27.06 -14.32 -7.40
N ALA A 463 27.17 -13.63 -6.26
CA ALA A 463 26.08 -12.83 -5.72
C ALA A 463 25.69 -11.69 -6.66
N ARG A 464 26.67 -10.95 -7.21
CA ARG A 464 26.41 -9.86 -8.16
C ARG A 464 25.61 -10.32 -9.39
N LYS A 465 25.88 -11.50 -9.94
CA LYS A 465 25.09 -12.09 -11.05
C LYS A 465 23.60 -12.27 -10.68
N ILE A 466 23.31 -12.66 -9.44
CA ILE A 466 21.93 -12.81 -8.92
C ILE A 466 21.29 -11.42 -8.72
N ILE A 467 22.04 -10.46 -8.15
CA ILE A 467 21.61 -9.07 -8.00
C ILE A 467 21.25 -8.45 -9.36
N GLU A 468 22.06 -8.65 -10.40
CA GLU A 468 21.83 -8.12 -11.75
C GLU A 468 20.60 -8.75 -12.43
N GLU A 469 20.41 -10.07 -12.31
CA GLU A 469 19.18 -10.74 -12.78
C GLU A 469 17.93 -10.17 -12.07
N ASN A 470 18.01 -9.98 -10.75
CA ASN A 470 16.91 -9.48 -9.95
C ASN A 470 16.59 -8.00 -10.24
N LEU A 471 17.61 -7.15 -10.41
CA LEU A 471 17.44 -5.75 -10.83
C LEU A 471 16.85 -5.65 -12.24
N ALA A 472 17.25 -6.51 -13.18
CA ALA A 472 16.66 -6.56 -14.51
C ALA A 472 15.16 -6.92 -14.48
N LYS A 473 14.76 -7.92 -13.67
CA LYS A 473 13.35 -8.29 -13.45
C LYS A 473 12.55 -7.13 -12.83
N VAL A 474 13.09 -6.43 -11.82
CA VAL A 474 12.44 -5.25 -11.20
C VAL A 474 12.31 -4.10 -12.19
N HIS A 475 13.34 -3.83 -13.00
CA HIS A 475 13.27 -2.78 -14.02
C HIS A 475 12.20 -3.06 -15.08
N ALA A 476 12.10 -4.31 -15.55
CA ALA A 476 11.03 -4.74 -16.46
C ALA A 476 9.64 -4.58 -15.82
N LYS A 477 9.45 -5.04 -14.57
CA LYS A 477 8.19 -4.86 -13.81
C LYS A 477 7.82 -3.38 -13.62
N ARG A 478 8.80 -2.48 -13.43
CA ARG A 478 8.57 -1.04 -13.34
C ARG A 478 8.12 -0.43 -14.67
N GLY A 479 8.63 -0.92 -15.81
CA GLY A 479 8.10 -0.58 -17.13
C GLY A 479 6.62 -0.96 -17.28
N VAL A 480 6.27 -2.18 -16.87
CA VAL A 480 4.86 -2.64 -16.91
C VAL A 480 3.97 -1.89 -15.89
N ALA A 481 4.50 -1.49 -14.75
CA ALA A 481 3.79 -0.62 -13.79
C ALA A 481 3.46 0.75 -14.40
N ALA A 482 4.38 1.34 -15.18
CA ALA A 482 4.12 2.56 -15.95
C ALA A 482 3.04 2.33 -17.03
N MET A 483 3.12 1.25 -17.81
CA MET A 483 2.08 0.89 -18.78
C MET A 483 0.70 0.69 -18.14
N THR A 484 0.64 0.13 -16.93
CA THR A 484 -0.62 -0.07 -16.19
C THR A 484 -1.21 1.28 -15.74
N LEU A 485 -0.36 2.23 -15.35
CA LEU A 485 -0.78 3.59 -15.00
C LEU A 485 -1.25 4.36 -16.24
N GLU A 486 -0.53 4.30 -17.37
CA GLU A 486 -0.92 4.93 -18.64
C GLU A 486 -2.11 4.24 -19.33
N ALA A 487 -2.45 3.02 -18.93
CA ALA A 487 -3.70 2.37 -19.32
C ALA A 487 -4.94 2.98 -18.65
N GLY A 488 -4.79 3.61 -17.48
CA GLY A 488 -5.88 4.23 -16.72
C GLY A 488 -5.85 5.76 -16.65
N ALA A 489 -4.69 6.40 -16.78
CA ALA A 489 -4.52 7.85 -16.67
C ALA A 489 -4.26 8.53 -18.03
N GLN A 490 -4.91 9.66 -18.28
CA GLN A 490 -4.57 10.56 -19.38
C GLN A 490 -4.54 12.03 -18.93
N VAL A 491 -3.81 12.87 -19.66
CA VAL A 491 -3.70 14.31 -19.44
C VAL A 491 -3.85 15.02 -20.79
N SER A 492 -4.71 16.04 -20.87
CA SER A 492 -4.92 16.83 -22.09
C SER A 492 -3.75 17.78 -22.39
N ASP A 493 -3.75 18.36 -23.59
CA ASP A 493 -3.06 19.63 -23.82
C ASP A 493 -3.59 20.76 -22.91
N PRO A 494 -2.81 21.82 -22.65
CA PRO A 494 -3.21 22.92 -21.79
C PRO A 494 -4.38 23.74 -22.36
N ILE A 495 -5.44 23.86 -21.56
CA ILE A 495 -6.58 24.74 -21.78
C ILE A 495 -6.17 26.16 -21.38
N PHE A 496 -6.15 27.11 -22.32
CA PHE A 496 -5.84 28.51 -22.02
C PHE A 496 -7.12 29.28 -21.65
N TYR A 497 -7.18 29.83 -20.43
CA TYR A 497 -8.30 30.67 -19.97
C TYR A 497 -8.06 32.18 -20.16
N THR A 498 -6.83 32.56 -20.51
CA THR A 498 -6.42 33.92 -20.85
C THR A 498 -5.37 33.88 -21.96
N THR A 499 -5.40 34.83 -22.88
CA THR A 499 -4.38 34.98 -23.93
C THR A 499 -2.99 35.23 -23.31
N PRO A 500 -1.92 34.53 -23.74
CA PRO A 500 -0.56 34.85 -23.36
C PRO A 500 -0.14 36.27 -23.79
N GLN A 501 0.39 37.05 -22.85
CA GLN A 501 0.81 38.45 -23.05
C GLN A 501 1.99 38.78 -22.13
N LEU A 502 2.91 39.62 -22.62
CA LEU A 502 4.06 40.10 -21.85
C LEU A 502 3.60 40.81 -20.55
N GLY A 503 4.25 40.48 -19.43
CA GLY A 503 3.96 41.11 -18.13
C GLY A 503 2.55 40.89 -17.57
N ARG A 504 1.79 39.91 -18.07
CA ARG A 504 0.46 39.54 -17.57
C ARG A 504 0.46 38.13 -16.94
N PRO A 505 -0.37 37.87 -15.91
CA PRO A 505 -0.51 36.53 -15.36
C PRO A 505 -1.30 35.64 -16.35
N LEU A 506 -0.85 34.40 -16.53
CA LEU A 506 -1.47 33.44 -17.44
C LEU A 506 -2.30 32.42 -16.65
N LYS A 507 -3.60 32.29 -16.97
CA LYS A 507 -4.46 31.23 -16.44
C LYS A 507 -4.57 30.08 -17.44
N ILE A 508 -4.21 28.88 -16.99
CA ILE A 508 -4.32 27.63 -17.75
C ILE A 508 -5.03 26.55 -16.92
N GLY A 509 -5.43 25.46 -17.58
CA GLY A 509 -5.80 24.22 -16.91
C GLY A 509 -5.38 22.99 -17.70
N TYR A 510 -5.19 21.87 -17.01
CA TYR A 510 -4.97 20.55 -17.60
C TYR A 510 -6.14 19.64 -17.19
N ARG A 511 -6.79 19.01 -18.16
CA ARG A 511 -7.79 17.97 -17.88
C ARG A 511 -7.06 16.66 -17.62
N VAL A 512 -7.31 16.06 -16.46
CA VAL A 512 -6.75 14.77 -16.05
C VAL A 512 -7.90 13.77 -16.00
N ASP A 513 -7.81 12.71 -16.78
CA ASP A 513 -8.86 11.72 -17.01
C ASP A 513 -8.49 10.38 -16.35
N ASN A 514 -9.49 9.73 -15.75
CA ASN A 514 -9.47 8.30 -15.49
C ASN A 514 -10.16 7.57 -16.64
N VAL A 515 -9.38 7.06 -17.60
CA VAL A 515 -9.91 6.30 -18.75
C VAL A 515 -10.14 4.82 -18.43
N SER A 516 -9.94 4.38 -17.18
CA SER A 516 -10.39 3.07 -16.72
C SER A 516 -11.90 3.09 -16.43
N ASP A 517 -12.61 2.04 -16.85
CA ASP A 517 -13.99 1.79 -16.44
C ASP A 517 -14.09 0.83 -15.23
N GLY A 518 -12.95 0.44 -14.65
CA GLY A 518 -12.86 -0.42 -13.47
C GLY A 518 -13.11 0.34 -12.16
N HIS A 519 -12.06 0.94 -11.61
CA HIS A 519 -12.05 1.58 -10.29
C HIS A 519 -11.51 3.02 -10.36
N ASN A 520 -11.43 3.70 -9.21
CA ASN A 520 -10.95 5.09 -9.18
C ASN A 520 -9.44 5.21 -9.50
N LEU A 521 -9.00 6.41 -9.84
CA LEU A 521 -7.60 6.76 -10.11
C LEU A 521 -7.10 7.83 -9.11
N PRO A 522 -6.15 7.52 -8.22
CA PRO A 522 -5.75 6.16 -7.81
C PRO A 522 -6.89 5.46 -7.06
N THR A 523 -6.81 4.13 -6.95
CA THR A 523 -7.61 3.37 -5.99
C THR A 523 -6.83 3.23 -4.67
N GLY A 524 -7.35 2.45 -3.72
CA GLY A 524 -6.86 2.41 -2.34
C GLY A 524 -5.51 1.73 -2.12
N SER A 525 -5.14 1.69 -0.84
CA SER A 525 -4.17 0.77 -0.24
C SER A 525 -4.23 0.91 1.29
N LEU A 526 -4.01 2.14 1.80
CA LEU A 526 -4.15 2.50 3.22
C LEU A 526 -4.69 3.92 3.44
N GLY A 527 -5.54 4.45 2.55
CA GLY A 527 -6.28 5.70 2.75
C GLY A 527 -5.51 7.04 2.82
N ALA A 528 -4.22 7.05 3.13
CA ALA A 528 -3.29 8.18 3.00
C ALA A 528 -2.23 7.96 1.91
N GLN A 529 -2.37 6.89 1.14
CA GLN A 529 -1.46 6.36 0.12
C GLN A 529 -2.29 5.78 -1.03
N PRO A 530 -1.76 5.68 -2.27
CA PRO A 530 -0.47 6.19 -2.74
C PRO A 530 -0.52 7.68 -3.14
N GLN A 531 0.60 8.24 -3.59
CA GLN A 531 0.65 9.58 -4.19
C GLN A 531 0.59 9.51 -5.72
N LEU A 532 -0.32 10.28 -6.32
CA LEU A 532 -0.43 10.50 -7.76
C LEU A 532 -0.74 11.98 -8.01
N TRP A 533 0.21 12.74 -8.58
CA TRP A 533 0.11 14.20 -8.70
C TRP A 533 0.59 14.72 -10.05
N LEU A 534 0.11 15.92 -10.43
CA LEU A 534 0.52 16.59 -11.65
C LEU A 534 1.68 17.55 -11.35
N ASN A 535 2.77 17.44 -12.11
CA ASN A 535 3.90 18.36 -12.08
C ASN A 535 3.96 19.09 -13.42
N ALA A 536 3.82 20.42 -13.38
CA ALA A 536 3.85 21.28 -14.54
C ALA A 536 4.89 22.39 -14.35
N ALA A 537 5.63 22.71 -15.40
CA ALA A 537 6.69 23.72 -15.40
C ALA A 537 6.59 24.60 -16.64
N LEU A 538 6.86 25.90 -16.47
CA LEU A 538 6.99 26.86 -17.56
C LEU A 538 8.46 27.19 -17.79
N ILE A 539 8.88 27.13 -19.05
CA ILE A 539 10.23 27.39 -19.52
C ILE A 539 10.19 28.59 -20.48
N ASP A 540 11.08 29.56 -20.25
CA ASP A 540 11.17 30.80 -21.01
C ASP A 540 11.97 30.64 -22.32
N PRO A 541 11.97 31.65 -23.23
CA PRO A 541 12.72 31.61 -24.48
C PRO A 541 14.24 31.46 -24.32
N SER A 542 14.79 31.68 -23.13
CA SER A 542 16.21 31.43 -22.81
C SER A 542 16.48 30.02 -22.27
N GLY A 543 15.46 29.14 -22.24
CA GLY A 543 15.54 27.77 -21.74
C GLY A 543 15.48 27.65 -20.21
N ARG A 544 15.23 28.74 -19.48
CA ARG A 544 15.17 28.73 -18.00
C ARG A 544 13.76 28.42 -17.53
N ARG A 545 13.64 27.58 -16.50
CA ARG A 545 12.37 27.32 -15.80
C ARG A 545 12.00 28.53 -14.94
N VAL A 546 10.92 29.21 -15.29
CA VAL A 546 10.43 30.46 -14.65
C VAL A 546 9.23 30.26 -13.72
N TRP A 547 8.58 29.09 -13.78
CA TRP A 547 7.52 28.68 -12.85
C TRP A 547 7.42 27.16 -12.79
N GLU A 548 7.03 26.60 -11.63
CA GLU A 548 6.75 25.17 -11.44
C GLU A 548 5.71 24.93 -10.33
N THR A 549 4.96 23.85 -10.44
CA THR A 549 4.01 23.31 -9.45
C THR A 549 4.16 21.78 -9.38
N GLY A 550 3.84 21.16 -8.25
CA GLY A 550 4.05 19.72 -8.05
C GLY A 550 5.54 19.31 -7.98
N TYR A 551 6.41 20.27 -7.66
CA TYR A 551 7.82 20.04 -7.35
C TYR A 551 7.98 19.37 -5.97
N LEU A 552 9.19 18.90 -5.68
CA LEU A 552 9.55 18.29 -4.40
C LEU A 552 10.51 19.19 -3.61
N ASP A 553 10.38 19.20 -2.28
CA ASP A 553 11.25 19.93 -1.35
C ASP A 553 12.59 19.19 -1.09
N THR A 554 13.45 19.72 -0.20
CA THR A 554 14.75 19.10 0.12
C THR A 554 14.63 17.75 0.85
N ASN A 555 13.45 17.45 1.39
CA ASN A 555 13.10 16.19 2.04
C ASN A 555 12.37 15.23 1.09
N ALA A 556 12.26 15.61 -0.19
CA ALA A 556 11.50 14.97 -1.26
C ALA A 556 9.98 14.85 -0.99
N ASP A 557 9.40 15.74 -0.19
CA ASP A 557 7.95 15.89 -0.04
C ASP A 557 7.36 16.88 -1.05
N LEU A 558 6.06 16.76 -1.32
CA LEU A 558 5.31 17.82 -1.99
C LEU A 558 5.26 19.04 -1.08
N ALA A 559 5.29 20.25 -1.65
CA ALA A 559 5.18 21.51 -0.91
C ALA A 559 3.75 21.80 -0.39
N ASP A 560 3.10 20.79 0.22
CA ASP A 560 1.80 20.88 0.90
C ASP A 560 1.97 21.11 2.41
N MET A 561 0.92 20.86 3.21
CA MET A 561 0.94 21.05 4.67
C MET A 561 1.85 20.07 5.44
N ASN A 562 2.39 19.04 4.77
CA ASN A 562 3.24 17.99 5.36
C ASN A 562 4.74 18.24 5.09
N SER A 563 5.10 19.23 4.26
CA SER A 563 6.50 19.61 4.01
C SER A 563 7.12 20.35 5.20
N VAL A 564 8.29 19.88 5.64
CA VAL A 564 9.09 20.53 6.69
C VAL A 564 9.70 21.84 6.17
N ASP A 565 10.06 21.91 4.89
CA ASP A 565 10.59 23.12 4.28
C ASP A 565 9.53 24.21 4.14
N VAL A 566 8.25 23.85 3.91
CA VAL A 566 7.10 24.77 3.99
C VAL A 566 6.87 25.22 5.42
N ALA A 567 6.82 24.29 6.38
CA ALA A 567 6.58 24.62 7.79
C ALA A 567 7.68 25.49 8.42
N THR A 568 8.93 25.39 7.92
CA THR A 568 10.07 26.22 8.35
C THR A 568 10.34 27.42 7.44
N GLY A 569 9.48 27.70 6.45
CA GLY A 569 9.57 28.88 5.59
C GLY A 569 10.72 28.89 4.58
N ARG A 570 11.39 27.75 4.33
CA ARG A 570 12.46 27.61 3.33
C ARG A 570 11.92 27.63 1.90
N VAL A 571 10.72 27.09 1.69
CA VAL A 571 10.00 27.15 0.40
C VAL A 571 8.55 27.60 0.63
N PRO A 572 7.95 28.36 -0.30
CA PRO A 572 6.54 28.73 -0.20
C PRO A 572 5.64 27.51 -0.48
N ARG A 573 4.58 27.32 0.31
CA ARG A 573 3.54 26.30 0.04
C ARG A 573 3.05 26.41 -1.41
N ASP A 574 3.03 25.30 -2.13
CA ASP A 574 2.37 25.23 -3.43
C ASP A 574 0.85 25.23 -3.22
N LYS A 575 0.26 26.42 -3.35
CA LYS A 575 -1.19 26.63 -3.23
C LYS A 575 -2.00 26.10 -4.42
N GLN A 576 -1.34 25.62 -5.48
CA GLN A 576 -1.98 25.16 -6.72
C GLN A 576 -1.72 23.68 -7.01
N LEU A 577 -1.02 22.99 -6.10
CA LEU A 577 -0.71 21.56 -6.18
C LEU A 577 -1.95 20.72 -6.51
N PHE A 578 -1.92 20.01 -7.64
CA PHE A 578 -2.91 19.01 -8.00
C PHE A 578 -2.41 17.62 -7.60
N ASN A 579 -3.00 17.06 -6.55
CA ASN A 579 -2.70 15.74 -6.00
C ASN A 579 -4.01 14.94 -5.90
N LEU A 580 -3.95 13.64 -6.23
CA LEU A 580 -5.08 12.69 -6.17
C LEU A 580 -4.98 11.73 -4.97
N GLN A 581 -3.94 11.89 -4.13
CA GLN A 581 -3.77 11.18 -2.87
C GLN A 581 -4.96 11.42 -1.93
N THR A 582 -5.71 10.36 -1.62
CA THR A 582 -6.69 10.34 -0.52
C THR A 582 -6.02 10.74 0.79
N LYS A 583 -6.73 11.47 1.66
CA LYS A 583 -6.21 11.93 2.96
C LYS A 583 -7.04 11.36 4.10
N PHE A 584 -6.41 10.95 5.22
CA PHE A 584 -7.14 10.77 6.47
C PHE A 584 -7.45 12.15 7.06
N LEU A 585 -8.72 12.36 7.39
CA LEU A 585 -9.17 13.51 8.18
C LEU A 585 -9.57 13.03 9.57
N ILE A 586 -8.93 13.60 10.59
CA ILE A 586 -9.20 13.30 11.99
C ILE A 586 -9.81 14.53 12.64
N ASN A 587 -11.01 14.35 13.20
CA ASN A 587 -11.68 15.37 14.01
C ASN A 587 -11.07 15.35 15.42
N ASN A 588 -10.47 16.47 15.83
CA ASN A 588 -9.85 16.60 17.14
C ASN A 588 -10.86 17.04 18.22
N ALA A 589 -10.47 16.94 19.50
CA ALA A 589 -11.31 17.35 20.63
C ALA A 589 -11.61 18.86 20.67
N HIS A 590 -10.93 19.66 19.85
CA HIS A 590 -11.19 21.09 19.64
C HIS A 590 -12.07 21.37 18.41
N GLY A 591 -12.73 20.33 17.86
CA GLY A 591 -13.77 20.45 16.84
C GLY A 591 -13.28 20.68 15.40
N THR A 592 -11.97 20.68 15.14
CA THR A 592 -11.42 20.87 13.80
C THR A 592 -10.97 19.56 13.17
N ASP A 593 -11.29 19.36 11.89
CA ASP A 593 -10.74 18.27 11.07
C ASP A 593 -9.31 18.63 10.65
N ARG A 594 -8.39 17.66 10.72
CA ARG A 594 -6.99 17.82 10.36
C ARG A 594 -6.51 16.64 9.49
N GLU A 595 -5.70 16.93 8.48
CA GLU A 595 -4.92 15.91 7.76
C GLU A 595 -4.05 15.10 8.75
N ALA A 596 -4.18 13.78 8.70
CA ALA A 596 -3.35 12.85 9.45
C ALA A 596 -2.61 11.88 8.51
N ALA A 597 -1.40 11.48 8.90
CA ALA A 597 -0.63 10.46 8.17
C ALA A 597 -0.99 9.02 8.59
N LEU A 598 -1.60 8.85 9.77
CA LEU A 598 -2.04 7.58 10.33
C LEU A 598 -3.53 7.67 10.73
N PRO A 599 -4.32 6.59 10.66
CA PRO A 599 -5.73 6.56 11.04
C PRO A 599 -5.96 6.52 12.56
N LEU A 600 -5.09 7.15 13.36
CA LEU A 600 -5.03 7.03 14.82
C LEU A 600 -5.33 8.38 15.49
N ASN A 601 -6.39 8.46 16.30
CA ASN A 601 -6.88 9.72 16.87
C ASN A 601 -6.35 9.98 18.30
N PHE A 602 -5.08 10.36 18.39
CA PHE A 602 -4.39 10.77 19.62
C PHE A 602 -4.97 12.04 20.31
N SER A 603 -6.01 12.67 19.75
CA SER A 603 -6.62 13.87 20.35
C SER A 603 -7.64 13.57 21.45
N ILE A 604 -8.05 12.31 21.63
CA ILE A 604 -9.03 11.90 22.63
C ILE A 604 -8.42 10.84 23.55
N ASP A 605 -7.89 9.78 22.95
CA ASP A 605 -7.34 8.65 23.68
C ASP A 605 -5.81 8.76 23.70
N GLN A 606 -5.21 8.87 24.90
CA GLN A 606 -3.75 9.01 25.07
C GLN A 606 -3.00 7.74 24.66
N LEU A 607 -3.65 6.58 24.80
CA LEU A 607 -3.27 5.29 24.24
C LEU A 607 -4.37 4.92 23.23
N VAL A 608 -4.02 4.72 21.96
CA VAL A 608 -5.01 4.50 20.90
C VAL A 608 -5.22 3.01 20.70
N PHE A 609 -6.46 2.52 20.85
CA PHE A 609 -6.78 1.09 20.71
C PHE A 609 -7.63 0.82 19.47
N LEU A 610 -7.18 -0.08 18.57
CA LEU A 610 -7.92 -0.48 17.36
C LEU A 610 -8.90 -1.63 17.66
N ARG A 611 -9.89 -1.34 18.51
CA ARG A 611 -10.99 -2.25 18.86
C ARG A 611 -12.22 -2.05 17.96
N PRO A 612 -13.10 -3.06 17.80
CA PRO A 612 -14.38 -2.91 17.10
C PRO A 612 -15.17 -1.68 17.58
N GLY A 613 -15.74 -0.92 16.63
CA GLY A 613 -16.51 0.27 16.95
C GLY A 613 -17.84 -0.06 17.62
N ALA A 614 -18.20 0.69 18.67
CA ALA A 614 -19.48 0.55 19.39
C ALA A 614 -20.70 1.11 18.63
N VAL A 615 -20.61 1.28 17.30
CA VAL A 615 -21.64 1.86 16.42
C VAL A 615 -21.63 1.16 15.06
N PRO A 616 -22.77 1.07 14.33
CA PRO A 616 -22.85 0.41 13.03
C PRO A 616 -22.16 1.22 11.92
N VAL A 617 -20.83 1.12 11.86
CA VAL A 617 -19.96 1.77 10.84
C VAL A 617 -20.32 1.41 9.39
N SER A 618 -20.99 0.27 9.18
CA SER A 618 -21.56 -0.14 7.89
C SER A 618 -22.70 0.76 7.40
N VAL A 619 -23.43 1.40 8.31
CA VAL A 619 -24.51 2.36 8.01
C VAL A 619 -23.98 3.79 8.00
N LEU A 620 -23.05 4.11 8.91
CA LEU A 620 -22.43 5.44 9.00
C LEU A 620 -21.37 5.72 7.91
N ASN A 621 -20.98 4.71 7.14
CA ASN A 621 -19.93 4.74 6.11
C ASN A 621 -18.50 5.12 6.60
N HIS A 622 -18.36 5.61 7.82
CA HIS A 622 -17.09 5.82 8.51
C HIS A 622 -17.29 5.77 10.04
N PRO A 623 -16.25 5.49 10.85
CA PRO A 623 -16.34 5.57 12.30
C PRO A 623 -16.34 7.02 12.81
N PRO A 624 -16.88 7.30 14.01
CA PRO A 624 -16.91 8.64 14.58
C PRO A 624 -15.53 9.29 14.64
N ARG A 625 -15.45 10.58 14.25
CA ARG A 625 -14.25 11.43 14.29
C ARG A 625 -13.07 11.01 13.38
N ILE A 626 -13.22 10.00 12.53
CA ILE A 626 -12.20 9.63 11.52
C ILE A 626 -12.88 9.45 10.17
N ARG A 627 -12.38 10.13 9.14
CA ARG A 627 -12.89 10.07 7.76
C ARG A 627 -11.73 9.88 6.77
N MET A 628 -12.08 9.47 5.55
CA MET A 628 -11.16 9.47 4.41
C MET A 628 -11.71 10.43 3.35
N GLU A 629 -10.93 11.45 3.01
CA GLU A 629 -11.25 12.38 1.93
C GLU A 629 -10.66 11.83 0.62
N ALA A 630 -11.52 11.33 -0.26
CA ALA A 630 -11.12 10.74 -1.53
C ALA A 630 -10.83 11.84 -2.58
N HIS A 631 -9.56 12.06 -2.90
CA HIS A 631 -9.14 12.96 -3.98
C HIS A 631 -9.07 12.26 -5.35
N SER A 632 -9.29 10.94 -5.36
CA SER A 632 -9.30 10.09 -6.56
C SER A 632 -10.37 10.47 -7.58
N ILE A 633 -10.11 10.21 -8.87
CA ILE A 633 -11.05 10.40 -9.98
C ILE A 633 -11.88 9.11 -10.18
N ALA A 634 -13.20 9.20 -10.32
CA ALA A 634 -14.09 8.06 -10.54
C ALA A 634 -13.87 7.36 -11.91
N PRO A 635 -14.38 6.14 -12.15
CA PRO A 635 -14.23 5.47 -13.45
C PRO A 635 -14.88 6.28 -14.59
N LEU A 636 -14.15 6.45 -15.71
CA LEU A 636 -14.53 7.28 -16.87
C LEU A 636 -14.79 8.77 -16.56
N ASP A 637 -14.33 9.28 -15.41
CA ASP A 637 -14.48 10.69 -15.01
C ASP A 637 -13.14 11.46 -15.09
N HIS A 638 -13.15 12.74 -14.75
CA HIS A 638 -12.01 13.65 -14.90
C HIS A 638 -12.00 14.76 -13.84
N ARG A 639 -10.81 15.32 -13.58
CA ARG A 639 -10.64 16.57 -12.82
C ARG A 639 -9.78 17.54 -13.62
N VAL A 640 -10.03 18.85 -13.48
CA VAL A 640 -9.22 19.88 -14.15
C VAL A 640 -8.28 20.55 -13.15
N ALA A 641 -6.98 20.32 -13.31
CA ALA A 641 -5.93 21.01 -12.58
C ALA A 641 -5.82 22.45 -13.11
N LYS A 642 -6.19 23.46 -12.32
CA LYS A 642 -6.23 24.88 -12.74
C LYS A 642 -5.06 25.65 -12.13
N TYR A 643 -4.35 26.42 -12.97
CA TYR A 643 -3.15 27.14 -12.59
C TYR A 643 -3.21 28.61 -13.03
N THR A 644 -2.78 29.50 -12.13
CA THR A 644 -2.39 30.88 -12.46
C THR A 644 -0.88 30.99 -12.36
N ILE A 645 -0.24 31.28 -13.47
CA ILE A 645 1.19 31.56 -13.58
C ILE A 645 1.39 33.07 -13.39
N PRO A 646 2.30 33.53 -12.52
CA PRO A 646 2.47 34.95 -12.23
C PRO A 646 3.05 35.74 -13.40
N ALA A 647 2.71 37.03 -13.48
CA ALA A 647 3.21 37.95 -14.51
C ALA A 647 4.76 38.01 -14.58
N SER A 648 5.44 37.78 -13.46
CA SER A 648 6.90 37.73 -13.37
C SER A 648 7.56 36.61 -14.18
N ALA A 649 6.81 35.57 -14.58
CA ALA A 649 7.32 34.54 -15.48
C ALA A 649 7.36 35.01 -16.95
N PHE A 650 6.55 36.01 -17.31
CA PHE A 650 6.37 36.54 -18.66
C PHE A 650 7.16 37.85 -18.87
N GLY A 651 8.44 37.83 -18.50
CA GLY A 651 9.33 38.99 -18.53
C GLY A 651 10.02 39.28 -19.87
N MET A 652 9.83 38.44 -20.89
CA MET A 652 10.40 38.63 -22.25
C MET A 652 9.45 38.07 -23.32
N PRO A 653 9.45 38.60 -24.55
CA PRO A 653 8.67 38.05 -25.66
C PRO A 653 9.36 36.82 -26.30
N GLY A 654 8.59 36.02 -27.04
CA GLY A 654 9.05 34.86 -27.81
C GLY A 654 8.37 33.55 -27.39
N THR A 655 8.95 32.42 -27.83
CA THR A 655 8.40 31.07 -27.61
C THR A 655 8.62 30.58 -26.18
N TYR A 656 7.53 30.40 -25.45
CA TYR A 656 7.51 29.71 -24.15
C TYR A 656 7.14 28.24 -24.33
N ARG A 657 7.62 27.38 -23.42
CA ARG A 657 7.24 25.96 -23.35
C ARG A 657 6.65 25.62 -21.99
N LEU A 658 5.40 25.15 -21.98
CA LEU A 658 4.85 24.40 -20.85
C LEU A 658 5.25 22.92 -21.00
N SER A 659 5.78 22.33 -19.94
CA SER A 659 6.08 20.90 -19.86
C SER A 659 5.32 20.30 -18.67
N VAL A 660 4.68 19.15 -18.88
CA VAL A 660 3.82 18.51 -17.87
C VAL A 660 4.05 17.00 -17.81
N ARG A 661 3.84 16.42 -16.63
CA ARG A 661 3.82 14.99 -16.37
C ARG A 661 2.94 14.69 -15.16
N MET A 662 2.28 13.54 -15.16
CA MET A 662 1.78 12.93 -13.94
C MET A 662 2.93 12.14 -13.29
N ARG A 663 2.95 12.09 -11.96
CA ARG A 663 4.00 11.43 -11.18
C ARG A 663 3.37 10.56 -10.11
N SER A 664 3.86 9.33 -9.97
CA SER A 664 3.35 8.31 -9.07
C SER A 664 4.45 7.83 -8.11
N ARG A 665 4.10 7.72 -6.83
CA ARG A 665 4.96 7.21 -5.76
C ARG A 665 4.11 6.44 -4.75
N THR A 666 4.53 5.24 -4.36
CA THR A 666 3.77 4.42 -3.41
C THR A 666 3.63 5.12 -2.06
N GLU A 667 4.70 5.75 -1.56
CA GLU A 667 4.75 6.33 -0.21
C GLU A 667 5.15 7.81 -0.18
N PRO A 668 4.47 8.66 0.62
CA PRO A 668 4.94 10.01 0.94
C PRO A 668 6.21 9.98 1.81
N MET A 669 7.14 10.94 1.63
CA MET A 669 8.36 10.97 2.45
C MET A 669 8.07 11.36 3.91
N TYR A 670 7.11 12.25 4.16
CA TYR A 670 6.66 12.56 5.52
C TYR A 670 6.16 11.32 6.26
N PHE A 671 5.46 10.42 5.57
CA PHE A 671 4.98 9.17 6.12
C PHE A 671 6.13 8.19 6.35
N MET A 672 7.02 8.02 5.37
CA MET A 672 8.22 7.17 5.52
C MET A 672 9.07 7.57 6.74
N ARG A 673 9.28 8.88 6.97
CA ARG A 673 9.98 9.37 8.16
C ARG A 673 9.20 9.10 9.44
N MET A 674 7.86 9.20 9.43
CA MET A 674 7.01 8.91 10.58
C MET A 674 7.07 7.44 11.01
N VAL A 675 7.16 6.49 10.06
CA VAL A 675 7.27 5.05 10.35
C VAL A 675 8.72 4.56 10.52
N GLY A 676 9.69 5.46 10.74
CA GLY A 676 11.09 5.07 10.97
C GLY A 676 11.77 4.36 9.79
N ALA A 677 11.39 4.68 8.55
CA ALA A 677 12.04 4.14 7.36
C ALA A 677 13.51 4.59 7.27
N THR A 678 14.39 3.71 6.78
CA THR A 678 15.82 4.02 6.66
C THR A 678 16.11 5.01 5.53
N PRO A 679 17.27 5.69 5.54
CA PRO A 679 17.71 6.53 4.42
C PRO A 679 17.78 5.79 3.08
N ASP A 680 18.13 4.50 3.05
CA ASP A 680 18.10 3.71 1.81
C ASP A 680 16.68 3.36 1.36
N MET A 681 15.75 3.07 2.29
CA MET A 681 14.32 2.89 1.94
C MET A 681 13.75 4.16 1.28
N MET A 682 14.02 5.34 1.87
CA MET A 682 13.59 6.63 1.29
C MET A 682 14.29 6.91 -0.06
N ARG A 683 15.55 6.50 -0.21
CA ARG A 683 16.28 6.60 -1.49
C ARG A 683 15.64 5.71 -2.56
N ARG A 684 15.47 4.41 -2.31
CA ARG A 684 14.86 3.45 -3.25
C ARG A 684 13.42 3.83 -3.62
N MET A 685 12.65 4.36 -2.67
CA MET A 685 11.28 4.85 -2.95
C MET A 685 11.25 6.05 -3.91
N ASN A 686 12.23 6.96 -3.80
CA ASN A 686 12.35 8.11 -4.69
C ASN A 686 12.97 7.78 -6.05
N GLU A 687 14.01 6.93 -6.08
CA GLU A 687 14.64 6.43 -7.32
C GLU A 687 13.63 5.73 -8.23
N ASN A 688 12.67 4.99 -7.65
CA ASN A 688 11.67 4.23 -8.40
C ASN A 688 10.40 5.01 -8.79
N MET A 689 10.24 6.28 -8.41
CA MET A 689 9.10 7.12 -8.82
C MET A 689 8.77 6.97 -10.31
N ILE A 690 7.49 6.81 -10.66
CA ILE A 690 7.05 6.59 -12.03
C ILE A 690 6.46 7.90 -12.56
N ASP A 691 7.09 8.49 -13.58
CA ASP A 691 6.50 9.58 -14.36
C ASP A 691 5.70 8.99 -15.53
N ILE A 692 4.49 9.49 -15.76
CA ILE A 692 3.56 9.06 -16.82
C ILE A 692 2.93 10.28 -17.51
N CYS A 693 2.24 10.08 -18.64
CA CYS A 693 1.47 11.13 -19.34
C CYS A 693 2.32 12.40 -19.61
N ARG A 694 3.55 12.19 -20.09
CA ARG A 694 4.53 13.26 -20.34
C ARG A 694 4.18 13.99 -21.64
N SER A 695 3.94 15.30 -21.59
CA SER A 695 3.75 16.14 -22.78
C SER A 695 4.43 17.50 -22.65
N SER A 696 4.48 18.26 -23.75
CA SER A 696 4.96 19.64 -23.75
C SER A 696 4.32 20.44 -24.88
N PHE A 697 3.92 21.66 -24.58
CA PHE A 697 3.19 22.56 -25.45
C PHE A 697 3.92 23.91 -25.57
N THR A 698 4.09 24.41 -26.78
CA THR A 698 4.80 25.67 -27.06
C THR A 698 3.84 26.76 -27.53
N PHE A 699 4.01 27.98 -27.04
CA PHE A 699 3.19 29.14 -27.42
C PHE A 699 4.02 30.43 -27.44
N GLU A 700 3.58 31.38 -28.26
CA GLU A 700 4.21 32.71 -28.33
C GLU A 700 3.67 33.65 -27.25
N VAL A 701 4.57 34.46 -26.68
CA VAL A 701 4.25 35.61 -25.85
C VAL A 701 4.74 36.87 -26.55
N ARG A 702 3.88 37.89 -26.60
CA ARG A 702 4.13 39.20 -27.23
C ARG A 702 3.80 40.31 -26.25
#